data_AF-A0A8I0HEC6-F1
#
_entry.id   AF-A0A8I0HEC6-F1
#
_cell.length_a   1.000
_cell.length_b   1.000
_cell.length_c   1.000
_cell.angle_alpha   90.00
_cell.angle_beta   90.00
_cell.angle_gamma   90.00
#
_symmetry.space_group_name_H-M   'P 1'
#
loop_
_entity.id
_entity.type
_entity.pdbx_description
1 polymer ?
#
loop_
_entity_poly.entity_id
_entity_poly.type
_entity_poly.pdbx_seq_one_letter_code
_entity_poly.pdbx_strand_id
1 'polypeptide(L)'
;MRDTASRSTKSRRRSLWIAAGAVPTAIALSLSLASPAAVAQSSFGSSDIVDSGVLDTITRGLTDYLTPRDEALPAGEVTYPAIEGLPEGVRVISAEYVTSHHVVLSIQSAAMPERPIKVQLLLPRDWYSSPDRDFPEIWALDGLRAIEKQSGWTIETNIEQFFADKNAIVVLPVGGESSFYTDWNEPNNGKNYQWETFLVEELAPILDKGFRSNGERAITGISMGGTAAVNIATHNPEMFDFVASFSGYLDTTSNGMPAAIGAALADAGGYNVNAMWGPADSERWKENDPKRNVGQLRGKQVYVSAGSGSDDYGQDGSVATGPANAAGVGLELISRMTSQTFVDAANGAGVNVISNFRPSGVHAWPYWQFEMTQAWPYMADSLGMSKEDRGADCVALGAIATATADGALGSCLNNEYLVANGVGRAQDFTNGRAYWSPNTGAYGLFGRINARYSELGGPDSWLGFPKTRELTTPDGRGRYVHFENGSIYWSAATGPWEIPGDMFTAWGTQGYEGGGLGYPTGPAKDFNGGLAQEFQGGYVLRTPQNQAYWVRGAISAKYMESGVAATLGFPTGNERLIPGGAFQEFTNGNIYWSASTGAHYILRGGIFDAWGAKGYEQGEYGWPTTDQARIAAGGETITFQNGTIRQVNGRIEESR
;
A
#
# COMPACT_ATOMS: atom_id res chain seq x y z
N MET A 1 20.69 -24.21 83.10
CA MET A 1 21.54 -24.99 82.17
C MET A 1 21.77 -24.11 80.94
N ARG A 2 23.04 -23.72 80.73
CA ARG A 2 23.77 -23.22 79.53
C ARG A 2 22.96 -22.49 78.44
N ASP A 3 23.14 -21.16 78.27
CA ASP A 3 24.20 -20.44 77.50
C ASP A 3 23.78 -20.27 76.01
N THR A 4 23.91 -19.14 75.30
CA THR A 4 24.86 -17.99 75.30
C THR A 4 24.27 -16.84 74.45
N ALA A 5 24.32 -15.56 74.86
CA ALA A 5 25.28 -14.47 74.50
C ALA A 5 25.15 -13.94 73.05
N SER A 6 25.28 -12.65 72.69
CA SER A 6 26.00 -11.49 73.26
C SER A 6 25.55 -10.17 72.57
N ARG A 7 25.64 -9.04 73.28
CA ARG A 7 25.48 -7.63 72.83
C ARG A 7 26.83 -6.91 72.96
N SER A 8 27.00 -5.76 72.28
CA SER A 8 27.58 -4.48 72.79
C SER A 8 28.46 -3.75 71.75
N THR A 9 28.72 -2.43 71.72
CA THR A 9 28.00 -1.14 71.91
C THR A 9 28.93 -0.02 71.37
N LYS A 10 28.40 1.19 71.18
CA LYS A 10 29.01 2.42 70.60
C LYS A 10 29.77 3.30 71.63
N SER A 11 30.64 4.20 71.13
CA SER A 11 31.02 5.53 71.73
C SER A 11 31.68 6.43 70.65
N ARG A 12 31.15 7.62 70.23
CA ARG A 12 31.39 9.06 70.63
C ARG A 12 32.86 9.53 70.64
N ARG A 13 33.33 10.73 70.22
CA ARG A 13 32.79 12.04 69.69
C ARG A 13 33.98 12.96 69.22
N ARG A 14 33.77 13.83 68.19
CA ARG A 14 34.28 15.23 67.86
C ARG A 14 35.80 15.59 67.97
N SER A 15 36.49 16.50 67.23
CA SER A 15 36.31 17.52 66.15
C SER A 15 37.72 18.16 65.86
N LEU A 16 38.16 18.56 64.65
CA LEU A 16 38.16 19.94 64.06
C LEU A 16 39.02 20.00 62.75
N TRP A 17 38.49 20.67 61.70
CA TRP A 17 39.05 21.49 60.57
C TRP A 17 40.38 21.20 59.85
N ILE A 18 40.33 21.16 58.49
CA ILE A 18 41.09 22.03 57.54
C ILE A 18 40.23 22.27 56.27
N ALA A 19 40.22 23.50 55.77
CA ALA A 19 39.59 23.93 54.52
C ALA A 19 40.52 23.77 53.30
N ALA A 20 39.95 23.47 52.12
CA ALA A 20 40.57 23.71 50.81
C ALA A 20 39.47 23.93 49.77
N GLY A 21 39.67 24.95 48.95
CA GLY A 21 38.65 25.65 48.16
C GLY A 21 38.13 24.94 46.91
N ALA A 22 36.95 25.42 46.50
CA ALA A 22 36.33 25.09 45.23
C ALA A 22 37.11 25.69 44.06
N VAL A 23 37.40 24.86 43.07
CA VAL A 23 37.73 25.23 41.69
C VAL A 23 36.71 24.53 40.81
N PRO A 24 35.99 25.22 39.91
CA PRO A 24 35.08 24.56 38.98
C PRO A 24 35.91 23.88 37.89
N THR A 25 36.00 22.54 37.95
CA THR A 25 36.58 21.77 36.86
C THR A 25 35.56 21.71 35.73
N ALA A 26 35.77 22.53 34.70
CA ALA A 26 35.10 22.40 33.42
C ALA A 26 35.32 20.97 32.90
N ILE A 27 34.24 20.20 32.76
CA ILE A 27 34.28 18.96 31.98
C ILE A 27 34.23 19.38 30.51
N ALA A 28 35.40 19.51 29.92
CA ALA A 28 35.56 19.52 28.48
C ALA A 28 35.24 18.10 27.98
N LEU A 29 34.07 17.92 27.36
CA LEU A 29 33.76 16.76 26.54
C LEU A 29 34.60 16.86 25.26
N SER A 30 35.83 16.37 25.33
CA SER A 30 36.61 16.02 24.14
C SER A 30 36.02 14.75 23.54
N LEU A 31 35.03 14.90 22.66
CA LEU A 31 34.62 13.84 21.75
C LEU A 31 35.77 13.62 20.76
N SER A 32 36.52 12.54 20.98
CA SER A 32 37.42 12.00 19.96
C SER A 32 36.58 11.59 18.75
N LEU A 33 36.73 12.35 17.66
CA LEU A 33 36.32 11.95 16.32
C LEU A 33 37.12 10.72 15.90
N ALA A 34 36.61 9.54 16.26
CA ALA A 34 36.97 8.29 15.64
C ALA A 34 35.65 7.58 15.33
N SER A 35 35.26 7.64 14.06
CA SER A 35 34.07 6.97 13.54
C SER A 35 34.13 5.47 13.81
N PRO A 36 33.01 4.88 14.25
CA PRO A 36 32.52 3.68 13.62
C PRO A 36 31.23 4.06 12.88
N ALA A 37 31.21 3.82 11.57
CA ALA A 37 29.96 3.75 10.84
C ALA A 37 29.10 2.68 11.54
N ALA A 38 28.01 3.12 12.19
CA ALA A 38 27.18 2.26 13.03
C ALA A 38 25.83 2.06 12.32
N VAL A 39 25.63 0.84 11.84
CA VAL A 39 24.35 0.33 11.34
C VAL A 39 23.39 0.30 12.53
N ALA A 40 22.48 1.26 12.60
CA ALA A 40 21.54 1.44 13.70
C ALA A 40 20.10 1.55 13.23
N GLN A 41 19.70 0.60 12.40
CA GLN A 41 18.35 0.04 12.32
C GLN A 41 18.53 -1.29 11.61
N SER A 42 18.19 -2.37 12.29
CA SER A 42 18.44 -3.73 11.82
C SER A 42 17.68 -4.01 10.53
N SER A 43 18.36 -3.97 9.40
CA SER A 43 17.97 -4.83 8.28
C SER A 43 18.32 -6.26 8.67
N PHE A 44 17.35 -7.04 9.15
CA PHE A 44 17.58 -8.47 9.26
C PHE A 44 17.62 -9.06 7.85
N GLY A 45 18.80 -9.51 7.46
CA GLY A 45 18.94 -10.49 6.39
C GLY A 45 18.25 -11.79 6.80
N SER A 46 17.56 -12.39 5.85
CA SER A 46 16.91 -13.70 5.96
C SER A 46 17.86 -14.74 6.54
N SER A 47 17.51 -15.34 7.68
CA SER A 47 18.01 -16.67 8.03
C SER A 47 16.97 -17.42 8.85
N ASP A 48 16.65 -18.60 8.33
CA ASP A 48 15.81 -19.65 8.89
C ASP A 48 16.10 -19.91 10.37
N ILE A 49 15.04 -20.12 11.16
CA ILE A 49 14.83 -21.19 12.15
C ILE A 49 13.44 -20.97 12.76
N VAL A 50 12.42 -21.64 12.23
CA VAL A 50 11.34 -22.26 13.02
C VAL A 50 10.83 -23.49 12.26
N ASP A 51 11.10 -24.66 12.81
CA ASP A 51 10.62 -25.96 12.32
C ASP A 51 9.13 -26.12 12.66
N SER A 52 8.25 -25.86 11.67
CA SER A 52 6.87 -26.36 11.66
C SER A 52 6.33 -26.43 10.22
N GLY A 53 6.58 -27.55 9.54
CA GLY A 53 6.40 -27.74 8.09
C GLY A 53 4.99 -27.61 7.47
N VAL A 54 4.00 -27.09 8.20
CA VAL A 54 2.65 -26.79 7.65
C VAL A 54 2.34 -25.30 7.69
N LEU A 55 2.76 -24.59 8.75
CA LEU A 55 2.57 -23.13 8.84
C LEU A 55 3.49 -22.38 7.86
N ASP A 56 4.71 -22.88 7.68
CA ASP A 56 5.75 -22.27 6.85
C ASP A 56 5.43 -22.27 5.33
N THR A 57 4.63 -23.25 4.87
CA THR A 57 4.15 -23.27 3.48
C THR A 57 2.99 -22.29 3.26
N ILE A 58 2.20 -22.03 4.31
CA ILE A 58 1.10 -21.05 4.28
C ILE A 58 1.65 -19.63 4.40
N THR A 59 2.63 -19.38 5.28
CA THR A 59 3.20 -18.04 5.50
C THR A 59 4.12 -17.57 4.38
N ARG A 60 4.99 -18.42 3.80
CA ARG A 60 5.80 -18.02 2.63
C ARG A 60 4.95 -17.72 1.38
N GLY A 61 3.80 -18.38 1.25
CA GLY A 61 2.83 -18.10 0.20
C GLY A 61 1.98 -16.84 0.45
N LEU A 62 1.88 -16.38 1.70
CA LEU A 62 1.14 -15.17 2.10
C LEU A 62 2.00 -13.89 2.03
N THR A 63 3.32 -13.97 2.20
CA THR A 63 4.21 -12.78 2.19
C THR A 63 4.34 -12.15 0.80
N ASP A 64 4.37 -12.96 -0.27
CA ASP A 64 4.30 -12.47 -1.66
C ASP A 64 2.87 -12.04 -2.06
N TYR A 65 1.86 -12.45 -1.27
CA TYR A 65 0.44 -12.17 -1.50
C TYR A 65 0.00 -10.82 -0.93
N LEU A 66 0.77 -10.23 0.00
CA LEU A 66 0.45 -8.99 0.70
C LEU A 66 1.46 -7.87 0.46
N THR A 67 2.49 -8.10 -0.36
CA THR A 67 3.42 -7.05 -0.76
C THR A 67 2.80 -6.21 -1.90
N PRO A 68 2.74 -4.87 -1.76
CA PRO A 68 2.30 -3.99 -2.85
C PRO A 68 3.17 -4.19 -4.10
N ARG A 69 2.63 -3.91 -5.29
CA ARG A 69 3.39 -4.03 -6.53
C ARG A 69 4.64 -3.15 -6.48
N ASP A 70 5.82 -3.73 -6.70
CA ASP A 70 7.09 -3.00 -6.83
C ASP A 70 7.21 -2.26 -8.17
N GLU A 71 6.33 -2.56 -9.14
CA GLU A 71 6.35 -1.92 -10.45
C GLU A 71 5.65 -0.55 -10.42
N ALA A 72 6.39 0.47 -10.84
CA ALA A 72 5.82 1.77 -11.16
C ALA A 72 4.68 1.58 -12.19
N LEU A 73 3.50 2.13 -11.89
CA LEU A 73 2.47 2.32 -12.91
C LEU A 73 3.12 3.02 -14.12
N PRO A 74 2.78 2.63 -15.36
CA PRO A 74 3.28 3.31 -16.53
C PRO A 74 3.02 4.81 -16.39
N ALA A 75 4.06 5.62 -16.63
CA ALA A 75 4.03 7.05 -16.38
C ALA A 75 2.83 7.70 -17.09
N GLY A 76 1.87 8.20 -16.30
CA GLY A 76 0.74 9.01 -16.79
C GLY A 76 -0.65 8.37 -16.74
N GLU A 77 -0.80 7.08 -16.40
CA GLU A 77 -2.14 6.48 -16.26
C GLU A 77 -2.76 6.84 -14.89
N VAL A 78 -3.84 7.62 -14.91
CA VAL A 78 -4.69 7.86 -13.74
C VAL A 78 -5.81 6.83 -13.77
N THR A 79 -5.84 5.96 -12.78
CA THR A 79 -6.82 4.88 -12.66
C THR A 79 -7.88 5.16 -11.60
N TYR A 80 -7.63 6.11 -10.69
CA TYR A 80 -8.59 6.47 -9.64
C TYR A 80 -9.58 7.55 -10.12
N PRO A 81 -10.87 7.49 -9.73
CA PRO A 81 -11.84 8.53 -10.05
C PRO A 81 -11.40 9.92 -9.57
N ALA A 82 -11.72 10.96 -10.34
CA ALA A 82 -11.41 12.32 -9.95
C ALA A 82 -12.18 12.71 -8.68
N ILE A 83 -11.47 13.25 -7.70
CA ILE A 83 -12.06 13.84 -6.49
C ILE A 83 -12.27 15.33 -6.78
N GLU A 84 -13.52 15.79 -6.68
CA GLU A 84 -13.86 17.18 -7.00
C GLU A 84 -13.35 18.17 -5.95
N GLY A 85 -12.91 19.35 -6.41
CA GLY A 85 -12.54 20.46 -5.53
C GLY A 85 -11.20 20.32 -4.81
N LEU A 86 -10.31 19.42 -5.26
CA LEU A 86 -8.92 19.41 -4.80
C LEU A 86 -8.14 20.65 -5.29
N PRO A 87 -7.05 21.06 -4.60
CA PRO A 87 -6.18 22.13 -5.07
C PRO A 87 -5.61 21.87 -6.47
N GLU A 88 -5.24 22.94 -7.18
CA GLU A 88 -4.65 22.82 -8.51
C GLU A 88 -3.37 21.97 -8.48
N GLY A 89 -3.26 21.02 -9.41
CA GLY A 89 -2.11 20.10 -9.49
C GLY A 89 -2.20 18.87 -8.58
N VAL A 90 -3.17 18.82 -7.66
CA VAL A 90 -3.33 17.70 -6.70
C VAL A 90 -4.37 16.69 -7.21
N ARG A 91 -3.98 15.41 -7.25
CA ARG A 91 -4.91 14.31 -7.55
C ARG A 91 -4.39 12.96 -7.06
N VAL A 92 -5.31 12.03 -6.76
CA VAL A 92 -4.99 10.62 -6.57
C VAL A 92 -4.80 9.99 -7.95
N ILE A 93 -3.60 9.47 -8.23
CA ILE A 93 -3.28 8.78 -9.48
C ILE A 93 -3.90 7.39 -9.46
N SER A 94 -3.72 6.67 -8.36
CA SER A 94 -4.19 5.30 -8.17
C SER A 94 -4.39 5.00 -6.69
N ALA A 95 -5.28 4.06 -6.39
CA ALA A 95 -5.43 3.44 -5.08
C ALA A 95 -5.23 1.93 -5.21
N GLU A 96 -4.15 1.40 -4.63
CA GLU A 96 -3.85 -0.03 -4.64
C GLU A 96 -4.34 -0.67 -3.33
N TYR A 97 -5.32 -1.57 -3.42
CA TYR A 97 -5.84 -2.31 -2.28
C TYR A 97 -4.98 -3.55 -1.99
N VAL A 98 -4.09 -3.45 -1.01
CA VAL A 98 -3.28 -4.57 -0.49
C VAL A 98 -4.19 -5.59 0.19
N THR A 99 -5.07 -5.09 1.05
CA THR A 99 -6.24 -5.81 1.59
C THR A 99 -7.49 -4.92 1.40
N SER A 100 -8.67 -5.41 1.78
CA SER A 100 -9.87 -4.56 1.79
C SER A 100 -9.78 -3.41 2.80
N HIS A 101 -8.95 -3.52 3.84
CA HIS A 101 -8.79 -2.46 4.84
C HIS A 101 -7.40 -1.82 4.82
N HIS A 102 -6.56 -2.11 3.83
CA HIS A 102 -5.24 -1.51 3.68
C HIS A 102 -5.06 -1.07 2.22
N VAL A 103 -5.08 0.24 2.02
CA VAL A 103 -5.01 0.89 0.70
C VAL A 103 -3.74 1.73 0.60
N VAL A 104 -3.04 1.65 -0.53
CA VAL A 104 -1.87 2.48 -0.84
C VAL A 104 -2.26 3.47 -1.92
N LEU A 105 -2.33 4.75 -1.56
CA LEU A 105 -2.54 5.84 -2.50
C LEU A 105 -1.23 6.22 -3.16
N SER A 106 -1.26 6.51 -4.45
CA SER A 106 -0.20 7.26 -5.15
C SER A 106 -0.76 8.61 -5.54
N ILE A 107 -0.22 9.68 -4.96
CA ILE A 107 -0.75 11.04 -5.06
C ILE A 107 0.19 11.90 -5.88
N GLN A 108 -0.36 12.61 -6.87
CA GLN A 108 0.34 13.72 -7.50
C GLN A 108 0.26 14.92 -6.54
N SER A 109 1.42 15.36 -6.08
CA SER A 109 1.55 16.57 -5.27
C SER A 109 1.84 17.79 -6.14
N ALA A 110 1.33 18.96 -5.75
CA ALA A 110 1.68 20.23 -6.35
C ALA A 110 2.95 20.82 -5.68
N ALA A 111 3.07 20.65 -4.36
CA ALA A 111 4.22 21.08 -3.56
C ALA A 111 5.50 20.27 -3.85
N MET A 112 5.35 18.98 -4.16
CA MET A 112 6.46 18.06 -4.52
C MET A 112 6.15 17.31 -5.82
N PRO A 113 6.21 17.99 -6.99
CA PRO A 113 5.72 17.45 -8.25
C PRO A 113 6.68 16.45 -8.91
N GLU A 114 7.91 16.31 -8.43
CA GLU A 114 8.97 15.54 -9.09
C GLU A 114 8.66 14.05 -9.18
N ARG A 115 7.92 13.50 -8.22
CA ARG A 115 7.42 12.13 -8.24
C ARG A 115 6.15 11.98 -7.38
N PRO A 116 5.27 10.99 -7.68
CA PRO A 116 4.13 10.71 -6.83
C PRO A 116 4.53 10.32 -5.40
N ILE A 117 3.69 10.69 -4.43
CA ILE A 117 3.87 10.36 -3.01
C ILE A 117 2.96 9.21 -2.63
N LYS A 118 3.51 8.22 -1.94
CA LYS A 118 2.75 7.08 -1.42
C LYS A 118 2.22 7.38 -0.02
N VAL A 119 0.95 7.06 0.22
CA VAL A 119 0.32 7.13 1.54
C VAL A 119 -0.48 5.86 1.78
N GLN A 120 -0.19 5.15 2.87
CA GLN A 120 -0.98 4.01 3.29
C GLN A 120 -2.14 4.47 4.15
N LEU A 121 -3.32 3.89 3.90
CA LEU A 121 -4.51 4.04 4.72
C LEU A 121 -4.90 2.69 5.29
N LEU A 122 -5.04 2.61 6.62
CA LEU A 122 -5.77 1.53 7.27
C LEU A 122 -7.21 2.00 7.47
N LEU A 123 -8.14 1.40 6.73
CA LEU A 123 -9.54 1.78 6.74
C LEU A 123 -10.23 1.27 8.02
N PRO A 124 -11.19 2.02 8.55
CA PRO A 124 -11.90 1.69 9.78
C PRO A 124 -12.66 0.37 9.64
N ARG A 125 -12.85 -0.31 10.78
CA ARG A 125 -13.61 -1.56 10.87
C ARG A 125 -14.93 -1.55 10.08
N ASP A 126 -15.73 -0.51 10.29
CA ASP A 126 -17.08 -0.42 9.74
C ASP A 126 -17.13 0.30 8.39
N TRP A 127 -16.00 0.37 7.67
CA TRP A 127 -15.91 0.98 6.34
C TRP A 127 -16.98 0.42 5.39
N TYR A 128 -17.17 -0.90 5.35
CA TYR A 128 -18.11 -1.54 4.42
C TYR A 128 -19.49 -1.77 5.03
N SER A 129 -19.57 -2.05 6.33
CA SER A 129 -20.84 -2.28 7.02
C SER A 129 -21.65 -0.99 7.23
N SER A 130 -20.98 0.17 7.24
CA SER A 130 -21.56 1.51 7.35
C SER A 130 -21.03 2.43 6.23
N PRO A 131 -21.48 2.25 4.98
CA PRO A 131 -20.92 2.93 3.81
C PRO A 131 -21.16 4.45 3.76
N ASP A 132 -22.14 4.95 4.53
CA ASP A 132 -22.47 6.38 4.62
C ASP A 132 -21.86 7.08 5.84
N ARG A 133 -21.08 6.35 6.65
CA ARG A 133 -20.47 6.88 7.87
C ARG A 133 -19.13 7.56 7.57
N ASP A 134 -18.89 8.70 8.22
CA ASP A 134 -17.59 9.36 8.27
C ASP A 134 -16.82 8.99 9.54
N PHE A 135 -15.48 9.06 9.48
CA PHE A 135 -14.58 8.59 10.52
C PHE A 135 -13.47 9.60 10.84
N PRO A 136 -12.93 9.61 12.07
CA PRO A 136 -11.77 10.44 12.41
C PRO A 136 -10.48 9.89 11.81
N GLU A 137 -9.47 10.75 11.73
CA GLU A 137 -8.14 10.42 11.20
C GLU A 137 -7.09 10.26 12.31
N ILE A 138 -6.17 9.31 12.13
CA ILE A 138 -5.01 9.10 13.00
C ILE A 138 -3.76 9.05 12.14
N TRP A 139 -2.94 10.09 12.19
CA TRP A 139 -1.71 10.15 11.41
C TRP A 139 -0.58 9.52 12.21
N ALA A 140 0.13 8.57 11.60
CA ALA A 140 1.26 7.84 12.18
C ALA A 140 2.52 8.12 11.36
N LEU A 141 3.27 9.15 11.76
CA LEU A 141 4.46 9.61 11.07
C LEU A 141 5.67 8.73 11.41
N ASP A 142 6.49 8.45 10.39
CA ASP A 142 7.66 7.56 10.46
C ASP A 142 8.89 8.25 11.07
N GLY A 143 9.93 7.48 11.33
CA GLY A 143 11.20 7.91 11.89
C GLY A 143 12.22 8.35 10.82
N LEU A 144 13.42 8.68 11.30
CA LEU A 144 14.45 9.37 10.51
C LEU A 144 14.87 8.66 9.21
N ARG A 145 14.80 7.32 9.17
CA ARG A 145 15.26 6.46 8.06
C ARG A 145 14.10 5.90 7.21
N ALA A 146 12.97 6.60 7.16
CA ALA A 146 11.80 6.17 6.40
C ALA A 146 12.16 5.82 4.95
N ILE A 147 11.80 4.61 4.51
CA ILE A 147 12.10 4.12 3.16
C ILE A 147 10.95 4.43 2.20
N GLU A 148 11.25 4.62 0.91
CA GLU A 148 10.26 4.97 -0.12
C GLU A 148 9.30 3.81 -0.48
N LYS A 149 9.56 2.59 0.04
CA LYS A 149 8.78 1.39 -0.29
C LYS A 149 7.48 1.29 0.52
N GLN A 150 7.55 1.47 1.84
CA GLN A 150 6.45 1.25 2.77
C GLN A 150 6.76 1.95 4.11
N SER A 151 5.74 2.36 4.86
CA SER A 151 5.87 2.92 6.21
C SER A 151 6.42 1.87 7.18
N GLY A 152 7.44 2.25 7.94
CA GLY A 152 8.09 1.42 8.95
C GLY A 152 7.12 0.88 9.99
N TRP A 153 6.05 1.62 10.31
CA TRP A 153 4.98 1.14 11.18
C TRP A 153 4.38 -0.19 10.70
N THR A 154 4.06 -0.32 9.41
CA THR A 154 3.49 -1.57 8.87
C THR A 154 4.53 -2.65 8.57
N ILE A 155 5.82 -2.28 8.47
CA ILE A 155 6.91 -3.25 8.28
C ILE A 155 7.26 -3.93 9.61
N GLU A 156 7.32 -3.16 10.69
CA GLU A 156 8.02 -3.55 11.92
C GLU A 156 7.09 -3.71 13.13
N THR A 157 5.79 -3.45 12.96
CA THR A 157 4.80 -3.50 14.05
C THR A 157 3.52 -4.22 13.66
N ASN A 158 2.67 -4.49 14.66
CA ASN A 158 1.32 -5.01 14.47
C ASN A 158 0.24 -3.91 14.43
N ILE A 159 0.57 -2.69 13.97
CA ILE A 159 -0.38 -1.57 13.89
C ILE A 159 -1.62 -1.90 13.06
N GLU A 160 -1.45 -2.70 11.98
CA GLU A 160 -2.55 -3.15 11.12
C GLU A 160 -3.55 -4.00 11.91
N GLN A 161 -3.07 -4.98 12.68
CA GLN A 161 -3.93 -5.81 13.52
C GLN A 161 -4.52 -5.02 14.69
N PHE A 162 -3.75 -4.08 15.24
CA PHE A 162 -4.22 -3.26 16.35
C PHE A 162 -5.38 -2.35 15.93
N PHE A 163 -5.35 -1.75 14.74
CA PHE A 163 -6.42 -0.86 14.28
C PHE A 163 -7.56 -1.55 13.52
N ALA A 164 -7.42 -2.83 13.17
CA ALA A 164 -8.45 -3.58 12.45
C ALA A 164 -9.84 -3.54 13.10
N ASP A 165 -9.91 -3.45 14.44
CA ASP A 165 -11.18 -3.46 15.19
C ASP A 165 -11.70 -2.07 15.61
N LYS A 166 -11.07 -0.99 15.11
CA LYS A 166 -11.33 0.40 15.48
C LYS A 166 -11.94 1.18 14.33
N ASN A 167 -12.80 2.15 14.65
CA ASN A 167 -13.45 3.01 13.67
C ASN A 167 -12.73 4.35 13.50
N ALA A 168 -11.48 4.29 13.01
CA ALA A 168 -10.69 5.46 12.61
C ALA A 168 -9.86 5.13 11.35
N ILE A 169 -9.60 6.14 10.52
CA ILE A 169 -8.73 6.03 9.35
C ILE A 169 -7.29 6.27 9.81
N VAL A 170 -6.43 5.26 9.75
CA VAL A 170 -5.00 5.43 10.08
C VAL A 170 -4.25 5.84 8.82
N VAL A 171 -3.58 6.98 8.87
CA VAL A 171 -2.86 7.60 7.75
C VAL A 171 -1.36 7.45 7.99
N LEU A 172 -0.66 6.74 7.09
CA LEU A 172 0.77 6.46 7.21
C LEU A 172 1.51 6.92 5.94
N PRO A 173 2.02 8.16 5.91
CA PRO A 173 2.82 8.67 4.80
C PRO A 173 4.11 7.85 4.61
N VAL A 174 4.46 7.51 3.37
CA VAL A 174 5.60 6.65 3.05
C VAL A 174 6.79 7.47 2.56
N GLY A 175 8.00 7.13 3.03
CA GLY A 175 9.25 7.76 2.62
C GLY A 175 9.54 9.06 3.35
N GLY A 176 10.35 9.92 2.71
CA GLY A 176 10.77 11.20 3.32
C GLY A 176 11.88 11.05 4.36
N GLU A 177 12.89 10.19 4.10
CA GLU A 177 14.10 10.08 4.92
C GLU A 177 14.64 11.46 5.29
N SER A 178 14.91 11.68 6.58
CA SER A 178 15.40 12.93 7.15
C SER A 178 14.51 14.17 7.00
N SER A 179 13.31 14.06 6.42
CA SER A 179 12.47 15.22 6.09
C SER A 179 11.99 16.02 7.30
N PHE A 180 11.89 15.39 8.49
CA PHE A 180 11.18 15.95 9.66
C PHE A 180 9.74 16.38 9.33
N TYR A 181 9.16 15.85 8.24
CA TYR A 181 7.88 16.25 7.67
C TYR A 181 7.65 17.78 7.64
N THR A 182 8.70 18.54 7.33
CA THR A 182 8.68 20.02 7.27
C THR A 182 8.92 20.51 5.83
N ASP A 183 8.68 21.80 5.62
CA ASP A 183 8.98 22.49 4.37
C ASP A 183 10.41 23.04 4.39
N TRP A 184 11.29 22.48 3.58
CA TRP A 184 12.71 22.83 3.57
C TRP A 184 12.94 24.17 2.87
N ASN A 185 13.87 24.97 3.40
CA ASN A 185 14.27 26.23 2.77
C ASN A 185 14.88 26.04 1.38
N GLU A 186 15.65 24.96 1.20
CA GLU A 186 16.36 24.68 -0.05
C GLU A 186 16.34 23.17 -0.37
N PRO A 187 16.28 22.78 -1.65
CA PRO A 187 16.51 21.39 -2.06
C PRO A 187 17.89 20.88 -1.63
N ASN A 188 17.97 19.61 -1.22
CA ASN A 188 19.21 18.99 -0.80
C ASN A 188 19.24 17.51 -1.13
N ASN A 189 20.42 16.98 -1.45
CA ASN A 189 20.63 15.54 -1.68
C ASN A 189 19.66 14.92 -2.72
N GLY A 190 19.34 15.68 -3.77
CA GLY A 190 18.41 15.24 -4.82
C GLY A 190 16.93 15.17 -4.40
N LYS A 191 16.57 15.78 -3.26
CA LYS A 191 15.20 15.87 -2.76
C LYS A 191 14.82 17.33 -2.54
N ASN A 192 13.55 17.64 -2.77
CA ASN A 192 12.91 18.91 -2.45
C ASN A 192 11.74 18.57 -1.52
N TYR A 193 11.83 18.93 -0.25
CA TYR A 193 10.86 18.50 0.76
C TYR A 193 9.94 19.66 1.11
N GLN A 194 8.65 19.49 0.80
CA GLN A 194 7.54 20.38 1.16
C GLN A 194 6.46 19.54 1.87
N TRP A 195 6.87 18.76 2.88
CA TRP A 195 6.04 17.73 3.50
C TRP A 195 4.93 18.31 4.36
N GLU A 196 5.15 19.44 5.02
CA GLU A 196 4.11 20.04 5.86
C GLU A 196 2.98 20.57 4.98
N THR A 197 3.34 21.28 3.89
CA THR A 197 2.38 21.69 2.85
C THR A 197 1.65 20.48 2.26
N PHE A 198 2.35 19.42 1.85
CA PHE A 198 1.70 18.21 1.31
C PHE A 198 0.70 17.60 2.30
N LEU A 199 1.08 17.44 3.57
CA LEU A 199 0.21 16.81 4.56
C LEU A 199 -1.02 17.67 4.86
N VAL A 200 -0.82 18.96 5.11
CA VAL A 200 -1.88 19.87 5.59
C VAL A 200 -2.76 20.38 4.45
N GLU A 201 -2.17 20.78 3.33
CA GLU A 201 -2.88 21.47 2.25
C GLU A 201 -3.32 20.53 1.11
N GLU A 202 -2.74 19.34 0.98
CA GLU A 202 -3.04 18.42 -0.12
C GLU A 202 -3.68 17.10 0.36
N LEU A 203 -3.04 16.41 1.32
CA LEU A 203 -3.49 15.11 1.81
C LEU A 203 -4.78 15.23 2.63
N ALA A 204 -4.88 16.19 3.55
CA ALA A 204 -6.10 16.37 4.33
C ALA A 204 -7.36 16.62 3.46
N PRO A 205 -7.33 17.51 2.44
CA PRO A 205 -8.44 17.63 1.49
C PRO A 205 -8.75 16.35 0.70
N ILE A 206 -7.75 15.53 0.37
CA ILE A 206 -7.97 14.22 -0.26
C ILE A 206 -8.76 13.31 0.68
N LEU A 207 -8.41 13.27 1.97
CA LEU A 207 -9.09 12.44 2.96
C LEU A 207 -10.53 12.91 3.22
N ASP A 208 -10.72 14.23 3.40
CA ASP A 208 -12.03 14.86 3.65
C ASP A 208 -13.02 14.60 2.50
N LYS A 209 -12.56 14.67 1.25
CA LYS A 209 -13.44 14.59 0.07
C LYS A 209 -13.50 13.21 -0.56
N GLY A 210 -12.45 12.40 -0.41
CA GLY A 210 -12.30 11.11 -1.08
C GLY A 210 -12.46 9.90 -0.17
N PHE A 211 -12.29 10.04 1.14
CA PHE A 211 -12.15 8.89 2.05
C PHE A 211 -13.06 8.97 3.29
N ARG A 212 -14.15 9.73 3.26
CA ARG A 212 -15.15 9.80 4.34
C ARG A 212 -14.53 10.13 5.70
N SER A 213 -13.65 11.14 5.70
CA SER A 213 -13.15 11.72 6.94
C SER A 213 -14.16 12.73 7.48
N ASN A 214 -14.34 12.75 8.81
CA ASN A 214 -15.16 13.76 9.49
C ASN A 214 -14.36 15.04 9.85
N GLY A 215 -13.05 15.07 9.55
CA GLY A 215 -12.15 16.19 9.83
C GLY A 215 -11.61 16.26 11.27
N GLU A 216 -12.02 15.37 12.17
CA GLU A 216 -11.42 15.23 13.51
C GLU A 216 -10.10 14.44 13.39
N ARG A 217 -9.01 14.95 13.97
CA ARG A 217 -7.67 14.40 13.69
C ARG A 217 -6.80 14.25 14.92
N ALA A 218 -6.11 13.11 14.99
CA ALA A 218 -4.98 12.88 15.86
C ALA A 218 -3.69 12.83 15.02
N ILE A 219 -2.66 13.57 15.41
CA ILE A 219 -1.34 13.48 14.78
C ILE A 219 -0.32 12.88 15.74
N THR A 220 0.34 11.83 15.28
CA THR A 220 1.30 11.07 16.07
C THR A 220 2.53 10.72 15.25
N GLY A 221 3.63 10.41 15.92
CA GLY A 221 4.80 9.88 15.23
C GLY A 221 5.93 9.49 16.15
N ILE A 222 6.94 8.84 15.56
CA ILE A 222 8.15 8.40 16.25
C ILE A 222 9.37 9.23 15.85
N SER A 223 10.34 9.44 16.73
CA SER A 223 11.62 10.09 16.38
C SER A 223 11.43 11.43 15.60
N MET A 224 11.81 11.51 14.32
CA MET A 224 11.55 12.69 13.48
C MET A 224 10.04 12.97 13.37
N GLY A 225 9.21 11.93 13.18
CA GLY A 225 7.76 12.04 13.10
C GLY A 225 7.13 12.49 14.42
N GLY A 226 7.72 12.14 15.57
CA GLY A 226 7.27 12.65 16.88
C GLY A 226 7.56 14.13 17.05
N THR A 227 8.71 14.58 16.56
CA THR A 227 9.06 16.02 16.48
C THR A 227 8.10 16.75 15.54
N ALA A 228 7.86 16.18 14.36
CA ALA A 228 6.98 16.73 13.34
C ALA A 228 5.54 16.82 13.81
N ALA A 229 5.01 15.79 14.48
CA ALA A 229 3.64 15.77 15.00
C ALA A 229 3.38 16.99 15.89
N VAL A 230 4.34 17.35 16.75
CA VAL A 230 4.21 18.53 17.62
C VAL A 230 4.37 19.83 16.83
N ASN A 231 5.37 19.93 15.93
CA ASN A 231 5.57 21.13 15.11
C ASN A 231 4.34 21.45 14.24
N ILE A 232 3.90 20.47 13.44
CA ILE A 232 2.73 20.59 12.54
C ILE A 232 1.48 20.98 13.35
N ALA A 233 1.25 20.37 14.51
CA ALA A 233 0.13 20.72 15.37
C ALA A 233 0.24 22.13 15.96
N THR A 234 1.45 22.62 16.26
CA THR A 234 1.63 24.00 16.70
C THR A 234 1.44 25.01 15.57
N HIS A 235 1.75 24.66 14.33
CA HIS A 235 1.51 25.53 13.16
C HIS A 235 0.03 25.54 12.75
N ASN A 236 -0.66 24.41 12.97
CA ASN A 236 -2.04 24.17 12.56
C ASN A 236 -2.92 23.73 13.75
N PRO A 237 -3.04 24.54 14.82
CA PRO A 237 -3.68 24.10 16.06
C PRO A 237 -5.14 23.71 15.83
N GLU A 238 -5.90 24.39 14.97
CA GLU A 238 -7.32 24.04 14.75
C GLU A 238 -7.53 22.73 13.98
N MET A 239 -6.48 22.16 13.39
CA MET A 239 -6.59 20.95 12.56
C MET A 239 -6.57 19.65 13.37
N PHE A 240 -6.01 19.66 14.59
CA PHE A 240 -5.77 18.44 15.37
C PHE A 240 -6.37 18.52 16.78
N ASP A 241 -7.07 17.48 17.19
CA ASP A 241 -7.68 17.34 18.52
C ASP A 241 -6.74 16.65 19.52
N PHE A 242 -5.79 15.85 18.99
CA PHE A 242 -4.83 15.09 19.78
C PHE A 242 -3.43 15.12 19.13
N VAL A 243 -2.40 15.20 19.96
CA VAL A 243 -1.00 15.21 19.53
C VAL A 243 -0.21 14.19 20.32
N ALA A 244 0.56 13.32 19.66
CA ALA A 244 1.48 12.42 20.36
C ALA A 244 2.89 12.38 19.77
N SER A 245 3.88 12.35 20.65
CA SER A 245 5.28 12.11 20.31
C SER A 245 5.79 10.88 21.03
N PHE A 246 6.18 9.86 20.26
CA PHE A 246 6.79 8.63 20.76
C PHE A 246 8.30 8.68 20.54
N SER A 247 9.08 8.90 21.59
CA SER A 247 10.53 9.06 21.52
C SER A 247 11.00 10.15 20.51
N GLY A 248 10.32 11.30 20.48
CA GLY A 248 10.66 12.43 19.60
C GLY A 248 11.69 13.39 20.20
N TYR A 249 12.22 14.30 19.37
CA TYR A 249 13.17 15.34 19.75
C TYR A 249 12.45 16.67 20.03
N LEU A 250 11.86 16.80 21.22
CA LEU A 250 10.95 17.89 21.54
C LEU A 250 11.62 19.20 21.98
N ASP A 251 12.90 19.38 21.65
CA ASP A 251 13.66 20.61 21.83
C ASP A 251 14.72 20.70 20.74
N THR A 252 14.56 21.63 19.80
CA THR A 252 15.46 21.77 18.66
C THR A 252 16.45 22.92 18.81
N THR A 253 16.21 23.87 19.72
CA THR A 253 17.01 25.10 19.83
C THR A 253 17.96 25.16 21.02
N SER A 254 17.79 24.30 22.03
CA SER A 254 18.70 24.29 23.17
C SER A 254 20.15 23.99 22.77
N ASN A 255 21.10 24.50 23.55
CA ASN A 255 22.52 24.36 23.27
C ASN A 255 22.91 22.89 22.99
N GLY A 256 23.49 22.65 21.81
CA GLY A 256 23.89 21.31 21.36
C GLY A 256 22.83 20.58 20.53
N MET A 257 21.54 20.92 20.64
CA MET A 257 20.48 20.27 19.87
C MET A 257 20.57 20.48 18.36
N PRO A 258 20.88 21.70 17.85
CA PRO A 258 21.08 21.87 16.41
C PRO A 258 22.21 21.01 15.84
N ALA A 259 23.28 20.82 16.60
CA ALA A 259 24.40 19.97 16.20
C ALA A 259 24.02 18.47 16.23
N ALA A 260 23.24 18.04 17.21
CA ALA A 260 22.74 16.67 17.29
C ALA A 260 21.79 16.34 16.12
N ILE A 261 20.85 17.23 15.81
CA ILE A 261 19.95 17.10 14.66
C ILE A 261 20.75 17.11 13.35
N GLY A 262 21.73 18.02 13.23
CA GLY A 262 22.64 18.02 12.08
C GLY A 262 23.42 16.73 11.89
N ALA A 263 23.91 16.12 12.97
CA ALA A 263 24.58 14.82 12.93
C ALA A 263 23.60 13.69 12.55
N ALA A 264 22.36 13.73 13.03
CA ALA A 264 21.33 12.76 12.71
C ALA A 264 20.99 12.78 11.21
N LEU A 265 20.77 13.97 10.62
CA LEU A 265 20.52 14.13 9.18
C LEU A 265 21.72 13.68 8.32
N ALA A 266 22.95 13.97 8.77
CA ALA A 266 24.15 13.56 8.07
C ALA A 266 24.32 12.03 8.07
N ASP A 267 24.00 11.37 9.18
CA ASP A 267 24.02 9.90 9.29
C ASP A 267 22.86 9.26 8.49
N ALA A 268 21.68 9.87 8.53
CA ALA A 268 20.47 9.42 7.84
C ALA A 268 20.39 9.93 6.40
N GLY A 269 21.33 9.47 5.58
CA GLY A 269 21.33 9.69 4.13
C GLY A 269 22.19 10.86 3.66
N GLY A 270 22.90 11.56 4.55
CA GLY A 270 23.86 12.61 4.19
C GLY A 270 23.23 13.98 3.95
N TYR A 271 22.11 14.29 4.60
CA TYR A 271 21.41 15.56 4.41
C TYR A 271 22.03 16.71 5.20
N ASN A 272 21.90 17.92 4.66
CA ASN A 272 22.38 19.15 5.30
C ASN A 272 21.26 19.87 6.04
N VAL A 273 21.37 19.94 7.38
CA VAL A 273 20.41 20.62 8.25
C VAL A 273 20.21 22.11 7.91
N ASN A 274 21.20 22.78 7.34
CA ASN A 274 21.05 24.17 6.90
C ASN A 274 20.12 24.32 5.69
N ALA A 275 19.97 23.28 4.86
CA ALA A 275 18.99 23.31 3.77
C ALA A 275 17.56 23.15 4.31
N MET A 276 17.38 22.48 5.46
CA MET A 276 16.09 22.31 6.12
C MET A 276 15.60 23.62 6.76
N TRP A 277 16.31 24.11 7.77
CA TRP A 277 15.89 25.29 8.57
C TRP A 277 16.90 26.45 8.55
N GLY A 278 17.95 26.38 7.72
CA GLY A 278 18.98 27.43 7.69
C GLY A 278 19.91 27.37 8.91
N PRO A 279 20.65 28.47 9.16
CA PRO A 279 21.55 28.58 10.31
C PRO A 279 20.85 28.28 11.65
N ALA A 280 21.56 27.71 12.61
CA ALA A 280 21.01 27.21 13.88
C ALA A 280 20.28 28.26 14.76
N ASP A 281 20.50 29.55 14.51
CA ASP A 281 19.85 30.67 15.21
C ASP A 281 18.71 31.32 14.41
N SER A 282 18.37 30.78 13.24
CA SER A 282 17.32 31.29 12.36
C SER A 282 15.93 31.21 13.01
N GLU A 283 14.98 31.98 12.46
CA GLU A 283 13.58 31.90 12.91
C GLU A 283 12.96 30.53 12.59
N ARG A 284 13.37 29.84 11.52
CA ARG A 284 12.84 28.51 11.17
C ARG A 284 13.11 27.48 12.27
N TRP A 285 14.27 27.54 12.94
CA TRP A 285 14.55 26.67 14.09
C TRP A 285 13.62 26.95 15.28
N LYS A 286 13.24 28.22 15.51
CA LYS A 286 12.33 28.61 16.59
C LYS A 286 10.89 28.25 16.29
N GLU A 287 10.49 28.42 15.02
CA GLU A 287 9.22 27.95 14.47
C GLU A 287 9.09 26.43 14.64
N ASN A 288 10.17 25.69 14.42
CA ASN A 288 10.19 24.23 14.52
C ASN A 288 10.77 23.73 15.86
N ASP A 289 10.50 24.42 16.97
CA ASP A 289 10.88 24.00 18.32
C ASP A 289 9.65 23.67 19.19
N PRO A 290 9.32 22.37 19.38
CA PRO A 290 8.18 21.94 20.19
C PRO A 290 8.14 22.58 21.59
N LYS A 291 9.29 22.64 22.29
CA LYS A 291 9.39 23.21 23.64
C LYS A 291 8.93 24.66 23.67
N ARG A 292 9.30 25.45 22.66
CA ARG A 292 8.98 26.89 22.60
C ARG A 292 7.52 27.11 22.24
N ASN A 293 6.98 26.25 21.38
CA ASN A 293 5.66 26.44 20.76
C ASN A 293 4.55 25.69 21.48
N VAL A 294 4.86 24.91 22.52
CA VAL A 294 3.88 24.11 23.30
C VAL A 294 2.66 24.92 23.75
N GLY A 295 2.80 26.22 24.04
CA GLY A 295 1.69 27.08 24.43
C GLY A 295 0.58 27.22 23.37
N GLN A 296 0.86 26.88 22.10
CA GLN A 296 -0.12 26.83 21.02
C GLN A 296 -1.04 25.59 21.11
N LEU A 297 -0.67 24.58 21.89
CA LEU A 297 -1.47 23.35 22.11
C LEU A 297 -2.42 23.45 23.31
N ARG A 298 -2.72 24.65 23.81
CA ARG A 298 -3.68 24.82 24.91
C ARG A 298 -5.06 24.29 24.50
N GLY A 299 -5.68 23.56 25.42
CA GLY A 299 -6.99 22.92 25.18
C GLY A 299 -6.91 21.56 24.50
N LYS A 300 -5.72 21.11 24.07
CA LYS A 300 -5.51 19.81 23.45
C LYS A 300 -4.99 18.79 24.45
N GLN A 301 -5.28 17.52 24.21
CA GLN A 301 -4.57 16.44 24.89
C GLN A 301 -3.27 16.15 24.15
N VAL A 302 -2.16 16.18 24.88
CA VAL A 302 -0.82 15.91 24.35
C VAL A 302 -0.24 14.70 25.04
N TYR A 303 0.20 13.69 24.30
CA TYR A 303 0.85 12.49 24.81
C TYR A 303 2.33 12.50 24.47
N VAL A 304 3.19 12.26 25.45
CA VAL A 304 4.64 12.22 25.26
C VAL A 304 5.21 10.98 25.92
N SER A 305 5.83 10.12 25.14
CA SER A 305 6.60 9.00 25.67
C SER A 305 8.07 9.07 25.28
N ALA A 306 8.92 8.56 26.16
CA ALA A 306 10.34 8.33 25.88
C ALA A 306 10.85 7.22 26.81
N GLY A 307 11.75 6.40 26.28
CA GLY A 307 12.49 5.41 27.06
C GLY A 307 13.60 6.05 27.90
N SER A 308 14.35 5.22 28.62
CA SER A 308 15.51 5.65 29.41
C SER A 308 16.85 5.39 28.73
N GLY A 309 16.83 4.70 27.57
CA GLY A 309 18.02 4.12 26.95
C GLY A 309 18.52 2.85 27.66
N SER A 310 17.86 2.42 28.73
CA SER A 310 18.17 1.16 29.40
C SER A 310 17.45 0.00 28.72
N ASP A 311 18.22 -1.00 28.29
CA ASP A 311 17.72 -2.22 27.68
C ASP A 311 17.10 -3.15 28.75
N ASP A 312 15.92 -3.69 28.47
CA ASP A 312 15.24 -4.69 29.30
C ASP A 312 15.05 -6.03 28.59
N TYR A 313 15.66 -6.22 27.42
CA TYR A 313 15.57 -7.47 26.66
C TYR A 313 15.89 -8.70 27.53
N GLY A 314 14.97 -9.67 27.50
CA GLY A 314 15.07 -10.91 28.27
C GLY A 314 14.61 -10.81 29.73
N GLN A 315 14.08 -9.66 30.17
CA GLN A 315 13.43 -9.51 31.48
C GLN A 315 11.92 -9.77 31.40
N ASP A 316 11.31 -10.24 32.49
CA ASP A 316 9.86 -10.47 32.58
C ASP A 316 9.07 -9.18 32.33
N GLY A 317 8.15 -9.21 31.36
CA GLY A 317 7.36 -8.04 30.96
C GLY A 317 8.03 -7.08 29.99
N SER A 318 9.25 -7.40 29.52
CA SER A 318 9.89 -6.64 28.43
C SER A 318 9.12 -6.80 27.12
N VAL A 319 8.99 -5.69 26.40
CA VAL A 319 8.46 -5.64 25.03
C VAL A 319 9.56 -5.73 23.97
N ALA A 320 10.83 -5.77 24.37
CA ALA A 320 11.96 -5.83 23.45
C ALA A 320 12.06 -7.23 22.83
N THR A 321 12.25 -7.27 21.51
CA THR A 321 12.41 -8.51 20.74
C THR A 321 13.87 -8.88 20.49
N GLY A 322 14.82 -8.01 20.87
CA GLY A 322 16.26 -8.23 20.76
C GLY A 322 17.07 -7.23 21.59
N PRO A 323 18.39 -7.45 21.77
CA PRO A 323 19.25 -6.58 22.55
C PRO A 323 19.47 -5.21 21.88
N ALA A 324 19.64 -4.18 22.70
CA ALA A 324 19.82 -2.81 22.24
C ALA A 324 21.17 -2.57 21.57
N ASN A 325 21.19 -1.69 20.57
CA ASN A 325 22.42 -1.18 19.96
C ASN A 325 22.81 0.20 20.54
N ALA A 326 24.10 0.53 20.52
CA ALA A 326 24.64 1.72 21.17
C ALA A 326 24.08 3.05 20.62
N ALA A 327 23.77 3.10 19.32
CA ALA A 327 23.23 4.29 18.67
C ALA A 327 21.77 4.55 19.09
N GLY A 328 20.94 3.51 19.16
CA GLY A 328 19.56 3.61 19.66
C GLY A 328 19.48 4.03 21.13
N VAL A 329 20.45 3.60 21.96
CA VAL A 329 20.59 4.09 23.34
C VAL A 329 20.94 5.58 23.35
N GLY A 330 21.89 6.03 22.53
CA GLY A 330 22.31 7.42 22.46
C GLY A 330 21.18 8.36 22.03
N LEU A 331 20.41 7.98 21.00
CA LEU A 331 19.25 8.75 20.56
C LEU A 331 18.12 8.76 21.62
N GLU A 332 17.89 7.65 22.33
CA GLU A 332 16.91 7.61 23.44
C GLU A 332 17.24 8.55 24.57
N LEU A 333 18.51 8.68 24.93
CA LEU A 333 18.91 9.64 25.95
C LEU A 333 18.62 11.09 25.53
N ILE A 334 18.80 11.43 24.26
CA ILE A 334 18.48 12.77 23.71
C ILE A 334 16.96 12.97 23.67
N SER A 335 16.21 12.01 23.12
CA SER A 335 14.74 12.01 23.12
C SER A 335 14.18 12.19 24.55
N ARG A 336 14.69 11.43 25.53
CA ARG A 336 14.23 11.50 26.93
C ARG A 336 14.49 12.87 27.55
N MET A 337 15.66 13.44 27.29
CA MET A 337 16.04 14.77 27.77
C MET A 337 15.13 15.85 27.19
N THR A 338 14.96 15.86 25.86
CA THR A 338 14.15 16.85 25.15
C THR A 338 12.66 16.71 25.49
N SER A 339 12.16 15.48 25.63
CA SER A 339 10.80 15.20 26.12
C SER A 339 10.56 15.71 27.53
N GLN A 340 11.55 15.62 28.43
CA GLN A 340 11.44 16.22 29.76
C GLN A 340 11.35 17.74 29.69
N THR A 341 12.22 18.38 28.90
CA THR A 341 12.21 19.84 28.75
C THR A 341 10.91 20.35 28.14
N PHE A 342 10.29 19.57 27.25
CA PHE A 342 8.98 19.87 26.70
C PHE A 342 7.88 19.80 27.75
N VAL A 343 7.83 18.72 28.55
CA VAL A 343 6.84 18.59 29.65
C VAL A 343 7.00 19.73 30.67
N ASP A 344 8.22 20.11 31.00
CA ASP A 344 8.49 21.22 31.91
C ASP A 344 7.98 22.57 31.32
N ALA A 345 8.20 22.80 30.03
CA ALA A 345 7.68 23.97 29.33
C ALA A 345 6.14 23.96 29.23
N ALA A 346 5.54 22.79 29.00
CA ALA A 346 4.08 22.60 28.94
C ALA A 346 3.42 22.93 30.28
N ASN A 347 4.00 22.46 31.38
CA ASN A 347 3.57 22.79 32.74
C ASN A 347 3.60 24.30 32.98
N GLY A 348 4.66 24.99 32.52
CA GLY A 348 4.76 26.44 32.59
C GLY A 348 3.74 27.18 31.71
N ALA A 349 3.34 26.59 30.59
CA ALA A 349 2.39 27.15 29.64
C ALA A 349 0.91 26.84 29.97
N GLY A 350 0.64 25.93 30.91
CA GLY A 350 -0.70 25.47 31.27
C GLY A 350 -1.30 24.48 30.27
N VAL A 351 -0.46 23.66 29.62
CA VAL A 351 -0.88 22.65 28.65
C VAL A 351 -0.87 21.28 29.33
N ASN A 352 -1.96 20.53 29.21
CA ASN A 352 -2.08 19.22 29.82
C ASN A 352 -1.32 18.17 28.98
N VAL A 353 -0.20 17.67 29.53
CA VAL A 353 0.59 16.63 28.89
C VAL A 353 0.51 15.34 29.69
N ILE A 354 0.13 14.27 29.00
CA ILE A 354 0.20 12.90 29.50
C ILE A 354 1.60 12.39 29.17
N SER A 355 2.47 12.31 30.17
CA SER A 355 3.85 11.85 29.99
C SER A 355 4.02 10.41 30.46
N ASN A 356 4.59 9.54 29.62
CA ASN A 356 4.98 8.19 29.97
C ASN A 356 6.49 7.98 29.78
N PHE A 357 7.23 8.07 30.88
CA PHE A 357 8.69 7.91 30.88
C PHE A 357 9.06 6.59 31.54
N ARG A 358 9.24 5.56 30.71
CA ARG A 358 9.51 4.21 31.22
C ARG A 358 10.91 4.11 31.84
N PRO A 359 11.09 3.30 32.90
CA PRO A 359 12.41 3.04 33.48
C PRO A 359 13.32 2.27 32.52
N SER A 360 12.74 1.58 31.52
CA SER A 360 13.41 0.84 30.45
C SER A 360 12.75 1.11 29.09
N GLY A 361 13.52 0.97 28.03
CA GLY A 361 13.08 1.25 26.66
C GLY A 361 14.21 1.88 25.84
N VAL A 362 14.28 1.44 24.59
CA VAL A 362 15.26 1.88 23.60
C VAL A 362 14.53 2.30 22.33
N HIS A 363 15.19 3.07 21.45
CA HIS A 363 14.65 3.53 20.16
C HIS A 363 14.37 2.35 19.22
N ALA A 364 13.24 1.66 19.40
CA ALA A 364 12.89 0.45 18.66
C ALA A 364 11.37 0.26 18.47
N TRP A 365 11.02 -0.42 17.39
CA TRP A 365 9.64 -0.61 16.92
C TRP A 365 8.66 -1.23 17.91
N PRO A 366 8.99 -2.33 18.63
CA PRO A 366 8.05 -2.92 19.58
C PRO A 366 7.67 -1.96 20.71
N TYR A 367 8.59 -1.08 21.12
CA TYR A 367 8.33 -0.07 22.13
C TYR A 367 7.35 0.99 21.62
N TRP A 368 7.56 1.50 20.41
CA TRP A 368 6.70 2.52 19.83
C TRP A 368 5.28 2.01 19.58
N GLN A 369 5.14 0.77 19.12
CA GLN A 369 3.83 0.14 18.99
C GLN A 369 3.13 -0.03 20.34
N PHE A 370 3.87 -0.39 21.39
CA PHE A 370 3.31 -0.42 22.74
C PHE A 370 2.79 0.97 23.15
N GLU A 371 3.56 2.03 22.97
CA GLU A 371 3.14 3.39 23.33
C GLU A 371 1.95 3.89 22.48
N MET A 372 1.83 3.48 21.22
CA MET A 372 0.60 3.69 20.41
C MET A 372 -0.64 3.10 21.11
N THR A 373 -0.53 1.87 21.62
CA THR A 373 -1.65 1.25 22.36
C THR A 373 -1.96 1.94 23.70
N GLN A 374 -0.95 2.53 24.35
CA GLN A 374 -1.14 3.30 25.58
C GLN A 374 -1.76 4.69 25.33
N ALA A 375 -1.45 5.30 24.18
CA ALA A 375 -2.05 6.57 23.76
C ALA A 375 -3.50 6.40 23.27
N TRP A 376 -3.87 5.22 22.76
CA TRP A 376 -5.17 4.95 22.14
C TRP A 376 -6.39 5.41 22.97
N PRO A 377 -6.52 5.12 24.28
CA PRO A 377 -7.69 5.55 25.03
C PRO A 377 -7.87 7.07 25.06
N TYR A 378 -6.77 7.81 25.21
CA TYR A 378 -6.76 9.28 25.23
C TYR A 378 -7.04 9.88 23.85
N MET A 379 -6.51 9.24 22.82
CA MET A 379 -6.76 9.59 21.42
C MET A 379 -8.25 9.41 21.09
N ALA A 380 -8.81 8.25 21.41
CA ALA A 380 -10.23 7.95 21.20
C ALA A 380 -11.16 8.89 22.00
N ASP A 381 -10.77 9.28 23.23
CA ASP A 381 -11.49 10.29 24.00
C ASP A 381 -11.46 11.67 23.33
N SER A 382 -10.31 12.08 22.80
CA SER A 382 -10.14 13.39 22.16
C SER A 382 -10.86 13.48 20.81
N LEU A 383 -10.96 12.37 20.09
CA LEU A 383 -11.72 12.21 18.85
C LEU A 383 -13.20 11.89 19.08
N GLY A 384 -13.72 12.03 20.32
CA GLY A 384 -15.14 11.82 20.61
C GLY A 384 -15.69 10.41 20.32
N MET A 385 -14.83 9.39 20.22
CA MET A 385 -15.21 8.06 19.76
C MET A 385 -16.07 7.33 20.80
N SER A 386 -17.15 6.70 20.35
CA SER A 386 -18.02 5.89 21.20
C SER A 386 -17.29 4.66 21.76
N LYS A 387 -17.86 3.97 22.75
CA LYS A 387 -17.22 2.76 23.31
C LYS A 387 -17.16 1.64 22.27
N GLU A 388 -18.19 1.53 21.45
CA GLU A 388 -18.36 0.56 20.38
C GLU A 388 -17.35 0.76 19.24
N ASP A 389 -16.82 1.97 19.07
CA ASP A 389 -15.83 2.32 18.06
C ASP A 389 -14.38 2.00 18.47
N ARG A 390 -14.16 1.68 19.74
CA ARG A 390 -12.81 1.54 20.33
C ARG A 390 -12.22 0.14 20.25
N GLY A 391 -13.02 -0.84 19.85
CA GLY A 391 -12.63 -2.24 19.67
C GLY A 391 -13.84 -3.11 19.32
N ALA A 392 -13.59 -4.36 18.92
CA ALA A 392 -14.63 -5.31 18.55
C ALA A 392 -15.25 -6.03 19.76
N ASP A 393 -16.57 -6.15 19.77
CA ASP A 393 -17.34 -7.09 20.59
C ASP A 393 -18.29 -7.86 19.68
N CYS A 394 -17.75 -8.90 19.03
CA CYS A 394 -18.45 -9.65 17.99
C CYS A 394 -18.31 -11.16 18.18
N VAL A 395 -19.23 -11.88 17.56
CA VAL A 395 -19.20 -13.35 17.51
C VAL A 395 -19.62 -13.78 16.11
N ALA A 396 -18.84 -14.66 15.48
CA ALA A 396 -19.26 -15.35 14.27
C ALA A 396 -20.28 -16.43 14.63
N LEU A 397 -21.41 -16.49 13.90
CA LEU A 397 -22.47 -17.45 14.14
C LEU A 397 -22.80 -18.26 12.86
N GLY A 398 -23.54 -19.35 13.04
CA GLY A 398 -24.14 -20.11 11.93
C GLY A 398 -23.16 -20.60 10.87
N ALA A 399 -23.53 -20.38 9.61
CA ALA A 399 -22.76 -20.86 8.45
C ALA A 399 -21.42 -20.15 8.31
N ILE A 400 -21.37 -18.84 8.62
CA ILE A 400 -20.11 -18.08 8.62
C ILE A 400 -19.17 -18.65 9.68
N ALA A 401 -19.62 -18.86 10.91
CA ALA A 401 -18.79 -19.47 11.96
C ALA A 401 -18.19 -20.82 11.55
N THR A 402 -18.97 -21.64 10.83
CA THR A 402 -18.51 -22.95 10.34
C THR A 402 -17.45 -22.78 9.25
N ALA A 403 -17.65 -21.85 8.31
CA ALA A 403 -16.71 -21.56 7.23
C ALA A 403 -15.40 -20.90 7.69
N THR A 404 -15.39 -20.26 8.86
CA THR A 404 -14.23 -19.55 9.44
C THR A 404 -13.60 -20.29 10.62
N ALA A 405 -14.03 -21.53 10.90
CA ALA A 405 -13.60 -22.29 12.07
C ALA A 405 -12.11 -22.69 12.07
N ASP A 406 -11.44 -22.63 10.92
CA ASP A 406 -10.00 -22.88 10.80
C ASP A 406 -9.13 -21.75 11.36
N GLY A 407 -9.73 -20.60 11.67
CA GLY A 407 -9.04 -19.41 12.18
C GLY A 407 -8.23 -18.64 11.15
N ALA A 408 -8.29 -19.00 9.86
CA ALA A 408 -7.48 -18.36 8.82
C ALA A 408 -7.81 -16.87 8.66
N LEU A 409 -9.08 -16.51 8.82
CA LEU A 409 -9.54 -15.11 8.79
C LEU A 409 -9.20 -14.32 10.07
N GLY A 410 -8.83 -15.00 11.15
CA GLY A 410 -8.54 -14.39 12.45
C GLY A 410 -9.80 -14.05 13.26
N SER A 411 -9.69 -13.06 14.15
CA SER A 411 -10.82 -12.63 14.99
C SER A 411 -11.83 -11.85 14.16
N CYS A 412 -13.12 -12.00 14.47
CA CYS A 412 -14.13 -11.12 13.88
C CYS A 412 -13.87 -9.68 14.31
N LEU A 413 -14.29 -8.75 13.46
CA LEU A 413 -14.23 -7.33 13.76
C LEU A 413 -15.63 -6.80 14.06
N ASN A 414 -16.63 -7.20 13.27
CA ASN A 414 -18.04 -6.87 13.49
C ASN A 414 -18.93 -8.11 13.47
N ASN A 415 -20.21 -7.94 13.82
CA ASN A 415 -21.22 -8.98 13.62
C ASN A 415 -21.69 -8.98 12.16
N GLU A 416 -22.38 -10.05 11.76
CA GLU A 416 -22.94 -10.17 10.41
C GLU A 416 -23.82 -8.97 10.04
N TYR A 417 -23.56 -8.37 8.88
CA TYR A 417 -24.37 -7.30 8.29
C TYR A 417 -24.97 -7.71 6.94
N LEU A 418 -26.06 -7.04 6.55
CA LEU A 418 -26.77 -7.33 5.31
C LEU A 418 -26.02 -6.77 4.10
N VAL A 419 -26.03 -7.54 3.01
CA VAL A 419 -25.45 -7.18 1.70
C VAL A 419 -26.38 -7.66 0.58
N ALA A 420 -26.17 -7.22 -0.65
CA ALA A 420 -27.00 -7.59 -1.81
C ALA A 420 -28.49 -7.32 -1.55
N ASN A 421 -28.83 -6.11 -1.07
CA ASN A 421 -30.20 -5.72 -0.68
C ASN A 421 -30.88 -6.71 0.29
N GLY A 422 -30.10 -7.31 1.21
CA GLY A 422 -30.59 -8.24 2.22
C GLY A 422 -30.74 -9.69 1.77
N VAL A 423 -30.29 -10.03 0.55
CA VAL A 423 -30.26 -11.41 0.05
C VAL A 423 -29.29 -12.28 0.83
N GLY A 424 -28.19 -11.70 1.31
CA GLY A 424 -27.19 -12.41 2.08
C GLY A 424 -26.55 -11.57 3.15
N ARG A 425 -25.45 -12.09 3.69
CA ARG A 425 -24.73 -11.52 4.82
C ARG A 425 -23.24 -11.49 4.56
N ALA A 426 -22.56 -10.52 5.16
CA ALA A 426 -21.12 -10.49 5.24
C ALA A 426 -20.67 -10.23 6.68
N GLN A 427 -19.44 -10.62 6.99
CA GLN A 427 -18.82 -10.37 8.29
C GLN A 427 -17.33 -10.10 8.11
N ASP A 428 -16.83 -9.03 8.72
CA ASP A 428 -15.43 -8.63 8.66
C ASP A 428 -14.59 -9.35 9.72
N PHE A 429 -13.36 -9.70 9.35
CA PHE A 429 -12.36 -10.33 10.18
C PHE A 429 -10.99 -9.67 9.97
N THR A 430 -10.06 -9.86 10.91
CA THR A 430 -8.73 -9.22 10.86
C THR A 430 -7.99 -9.44 9.54
N ASN A 431 -8.14 -10.62 8.92
CA ASN A 431 -7.40 -10.99 7.71
C ASN A 431 -8.28 -11.04 6.44
N GLY A 432 -9.56 -10.69 6.51
CA GLY A 432 -10.45 -10.76 5.36
C GLY A 432 -11.94 -10.62 5.69
N ARG A 433 -12.79 -11.11 4.79
CA ARG A 433 -14.26 -11.02 4.93
C ARG A 433 -14.90 -12.35 4.59
N ALA A 434 -15.87 -12.76 5.39
CA ALA A 434 -16.74 -13.88 5.07
C ALA A 434 -18.03 -13.39 4.42
N TYR A 435 -18.54 -14.16 3.46
CA TYR A 435 -19.79 -13.88 2.76
C TYR A 435 -20.67 -15.11 2.78
N TRP A 436 -21.98 -14.91 2.94
CA TRP A 436 -22.97 -15.97 2.94
C TRP A 436 -24.22 -15.58 2.17
N SER A 437 -24.76 -16.52 1.39
CA SER A 437 -26.12 -16.46 0.87
C SER A 437 -26.82 -17.82 1.02
N PRO A 438 -28.17 -17.85 0.97
CA PRO A 438 -28.91 -19.11 0.93
C PRO A 438 -28.54 -20.03 -0.24
N ASN A 439 -28.10 -19.46 -1.38
CA ASN A 439 -27.83 -20.21 -2.61
C ASN A 439 -26.41 -20.77 -2.67
N THR A 440 -25.43 -20.02 -2.17
CA THR A 440 -24.02 -20.37 -2.27
C THR A 440 -23.46 -21.00 -1.00
N GLY A 441 -24.05 -20.72 0.16
CA GLY A 441 -23.44 -21.04 1.45
C GLY A 441 -22.41 -19.98 1.87
N ALA A 442 -21.57 -20.29 2.87
CA ALA A 442 -20.61 -19.36 3.46
C ALA A 442 -19.19 -19.63 2.98
N TYR A 443 -18.46 -18.56 2.61
CA TYR A 443 -17.04 -18.62 2.25
C TYR A 443 -16.28 -17.43 2.81
N GLY A 444 -15.12 -17.72 3.43
CA GLY A 444 -14.14 -16.72 3.85
C GLY A 444 -13.17 -16.40 2.72
N LEU A 445 -13.01 -15.12 2.39
CA LEU A 445 -12.04 -14.62 1.42
C LEU A 445 -11.04 -13.68 2.11
N PHE A 446 -9.78 -13.71 1.68
CA PHE A 446 -8.70 -12.91 2.25
C PHE A 446 -7.79 -12.30 1.17
N GLY A 447 -6.86 -11.44 1.62
CA GLY A 447 -5.85 -10.74 0.82
C GLY A 447 -6.36 -10.13 -0.49
N ARG A 448 -5.58 -10.23 -1.57
CA ARG A 448 -5.76 -9.43 -2.80
C ARG A 448 -7.03 -9.77 -3.58
N ILE A 449 -7.47 -11.03 -3.58
CA ILE A 449 -8.75 -11.39 -4.23
C ILE A 449 -9.92 -10.80 -3.46
N ASN A 450 -9.94 -10.91 -2.13
CA ASN A 450 -10.98 -10.27 -1.32
C ASN A 450 -10.96 -8.74 -1.44
N ALA A 451 -9.76 -8.16 -1.52
CA ALA A 451 -9.57 -6.73 -1.73
C ALA A 451 -10.23 -6.27 -3.02
N ARG A 452 -9.95 -6.95 -4.15
CA ARG A 452 -10.58 -6.64 -5.45
C ARG A 452 -12.08 -6.87 -5.42
N TYR A 453 -12.54 -7.96 -4.82
CA TYR A 453 -13.96 -8.23 -4.70
C TYR A 453 -14.68 -7.15 -3.89
N SER A 454 -14.05 -6.66 -2.82
CA SER A 454 -14.57 -5.55 -2.00
C SER A 454 -14.58 -4.23 -2.75
N GLU A 455 -13.55 -3.95 -3.55
CA GLU A 455 -13.47 -2.77 -4.43
C GLU A 455 -14.63 -2.74 -5.45
N LEU A 456 -15.02 -3.90 -5.98
CA LEU A 456 -16.15 -4.03 -6.89
C LEU A 456 -17.52 -3.87 -6.21
N GLY A 457 -17.57 -3.78 -4.87
CA GLY A 457 -18.81 -3.73 -4.09
C GLY A 457 -19.25 -5.09 -3.52
N GLY A 458 -18.40 -6.12 -3.57
CA GLY A 458 -18.69 -7.43 -3.01
C GLY A 458 -19.92 -8.08 -3.67
N PRO A 459 -20.85 -8.66 -2.89
CA PRO A 459 -22.05 -9.32 -3.44
C PRO A 459 -23.02 -8.37 -4.17
N ASP A 460 -22.95 -7.06 -3.93
CA ASP A 460 -23.73 -6.05 -4.65
C ASP A 460 -23.19 -5.81 -6.08
N SER A 461 -21.99 -6.30 -6.39
CA SER A 461 -21.42 -6.28 -7.73
C SER A 461 -22.06 -7.31 -8.66
N TRP A 462 -21.79 -7.20 -9.96
CA TRP A 462 -22.25 -8.16 -10.96
C TRP A 462 -21.72 -9.58 -10.75
N LEU A 463 -20.62 -9.78 -10.00
CA LEU A 463 -20.07 -11.11 -9.73
C LEU A 463 -21.02 -11.99 -8.90
N GLY A 464 -21.85 -11.37 -8.05
CA GLY A 464 -22.67 -12.08 -7.06
C GLY A 464 -21.82 -12.76 -5.98
N PHE A 465 -22.42 -13.66 -5.21
CA PHE A 465 -21.76 -14.30 -4.06
C PHE A 465 -20.64 -15.27 -4.47
N PRO A 466 -19.62 -15.46 -3.59
CA PRO A 466 -18.62 -16.50 -3.81
C PRO A 466 -19.24 -17.89 -3.73
N LYS A 467 -18.72 -18.80 -4.57
CA LYS A 467 -19.06 -20.24 -4.62
C LYS A 467 -17.92 -21.13 -4.14
N THR A 468 -16.74 -20.56 -3.92
CA THR A 468 -15.57 -21.28 -3.40
C THR A 468 -14.82 -20.41 -2.40
N ARG A 469 -14.02 -21.06 -1.56
CA ARG A 469 -12.88 -20.39 -0.91
C ARG A 469 -11.81 -20.04 -1.94
N GLU A 470 -10.74 -19.38 -1.50
CA GLU A 470 -9.54 -19.21 -2.31
C GLU A 470 -8.89 -20.57 -2.61
N LEU A 471 -8.59 -20.80 -3.89
CA LEU A 471 -7.99 -22.02 -4.42
C LEU A 471 -6.68 -21.70 -5.15
N THR A 472 -5.75 -22.64 -5.13
CA THR A 472 -4.49 -22.57 -5.89
C THR A 472 -4.71 -23.05 -7.31
N THR A 473 -4.16 -22.33 -8.28
CA THR A 473 -4.15 -22.76 -9.69
C THR A 473 -3.30 -24.02 -9.89
N PRO A 474 -3.64 -24.90 -10.85
CA PRO A 474 -2.84 -26.08 -11.20
C PRO A 474 -1.35 -25.83 -11.49
N ASP A 475 -0.98 -24.65 -12.01
CA ASP A 475 0.43 -24.28 -12.26
C ASP A 475 1.21 -23.92 -10.98
N GLY A 476 0.53 -23.82 -9.83
CA GLY A 476 1.07 -23.48 -8.52
C GLY A 476 1.44 -22.01 -8.34
N ARG A 477 1.23 -21.14 -9.34
CA ARG A 477 1.70 -19.74 -9.35
C ARG A 477 0.64 -18.72 -8.98
N GLY A 478 -0.63 -19.08 -9.12
CA GLY A 478 -1.76 -18.19 -8.92
C GLY A 478 -2.75 -18.68 -7.88
N ARG A 479 -3.75 -17.83 -7.66
CA ARG A 479 -4.91 -18.08 -6.80
C ARG A 479 -6.17 -17.66 -7.53
N TYR A 480 -7.30 -18.27 -7.21
CA TYR A 480 -8.59 -17.86 -7.75
C TYR A 480 -9.74 -18.12 -6.79
N VAL A 481 -10.84 -17.40 -7.01
CA VAL A 481 -12.15 -17.61 -6.39
C VAL A 481 -13.21 -17.61 -7.48
N HIS A 482 -14.13 -18.57 -7.42
CA HIS A 482 -15.30 -18.59 -8.28
C HIS A 482 -16.49 -17.90 -7.60
N PHE A 483 -17.22 -17.10 -8.37
CA PHE A 483 -18.43 -16.40 -7.98
C PHE A 483 -19.61 -16.88 -8.82
N GLU A 484 -20.83 -16.44 -8.48
CA GLU A 484 -22.04 -16.80 -9.23
C GLU A 484 -21.88 -16.54 -10.73
N ASN A 485 -21.40 -15.35 -11.10
CA ASN A 485 -21.37 -14.86 -12.49
C ASN A 485 -19.97 -14.68 -13.09
N GLY A 486 -18.92 -15.17 -12.43
CA GLY A 486 -17.54 -15.00 -12.90
C GLY A 486 -16.51 -15.62 -11.97
N SER A 487 -15.25 -15.26 -12.19
CA SER A 487 -14.13 -15.64 -11.31
C SER A 487 -13.18 -14.47 -11.12
N ILE A 488 -12.50 -14.40 -9.99
CA ILE A 488 -11.34 -13.51 -9.83
C ILE A 488 -10.09 -14.38 -9.79
N TYR A 489 -9.11 -14.05 -10.63
CA TYR A 489 -7.80 -14.71 -10.68
C TYR A 489 -6.71 -13.73 -10.24
N TRP A 490 -5.71 -14.24 -9.52
CA TRP A 490 -4.57 -13.48 -9.06
C TRP A 490 -3.27 -14.23 -9.35
N SER A 491 -2.23 -13.48 -9.71
CA SER A 491 -0.83 -13.92 -9.60
C SER A 491 0.02 -12.75 -9.11
N ALA A 492 1.20 -13.03 -8.54
CA ALA A 492 2.11 -11.98 -8.09
C ALA A 492 2.52 -11.01 -9.23
N ALA A 493 2.59 -11.51 -10.46
CA ALA A 493 2.99 -10.71 -11.63
C ALA A 493 1.83 -9.88 -12.22
N THR A 494 0.57 -10.29 -12.02
CA THR A 494 -0.57 -9.67 -12.72
C THR A 494 -1.55 -8.95 -11.81
N GLY A 495 -1.60 -9.29 -10.51
CA GLY A 495 -2.62 -8.79 -9.60
C GLY A 495 -3.99 -9.47 -9.76
N PRO A 496 -4.99 -9.08 -8.96
CA PRO A 496 -6.31 -9.71 -8.90
C PRO A 496 -7.28 -9.12 -9.93
N TRP A 497 -7.82 -9.93 -10.84
CA TRP A 497 -8.76 -9.47 -11.87
C TRP A 497 -9.96 -10.39 -12.04
N GLU A 498 -11.13 -9.77 -12.10
CA GLU A 498 -12.41 -10.38 -12.38
C GLU A 498 -12.57 -10.70 -13.87
N ILE A 499 -13.06 -11.91 -14.17
CA ILE A 499 -13.34 -12.41 -15.50
C ILE A 499 -14.82 -12.81 -15.54
N PRO A 500 -15.65 -12.17 -16.40
CA PRO A 500 -17.05 -12.56 -16.56
C PRO A 500 -17.23 -14.01 -16.98
N GLY A 501 -18.30 -14.68 -16.53
CA GLY A 501 -18.45 -16.14 -16.66
C GLY A 501 -18.39 -16.71 -18.08
N ASP A 502 -18.95 -16.01 -19.07
CA ASP A 502 -18.88 -16.37 -20.48
C ASP A 502 -17.46 -16.20 -21.05
N MET A 503 -16.78 -15.12 -20.71
CA MET A 503 -15.38 -14.88 -21.07
C MET A 503 -14.45 -15.88 -20.40
N PHE A 504 -14.71 -16.24 -19.15
CA PHE A 504 -14.03 -17.32 -18.42
C PHE A 504 -14.20 -18.67 -19.14
N THR A 505 -15.41 -18.97 -19.60
CA THR A 505 -15.69 -20.19 -20.38
C THR A 505 -14.88 -20.20 -21.68
N ALA A 506 -14.82 -19.08 -22.40
CA ALA A 506 -14.00 -18.96 -23.61
C ALA A 506 -12.51 -19.16 -23.32
N TRP A 507 -11.98 -18.49 -22.29
CA TRP A 507 -10.58 -18.65 -21.84
C TRP A 507 -10.24 -20.10 -21.45
N GLY A 508 -11.21 -20.83 -20.89
CA GLY A 508 -11.08 -22.25 -20.56
C GLY A 508 -10.85 -23.16 -21.76
N THR A 509 -11.33 -22.80 -22.94
CA THR A 509 -11.14 -23.60 -24.17
C THR A 509 -9.68 -23.69 -24.61
N GLN A 510 -8.80 -22.81 -24.10
CA GLN A 510 -7.36 -22.86 -24.34
C GLN A 510 -6.53 -23.25 -23.11
N GLY A 511 -7.17 -23.78 -22.05
CA GLY A 511 -6.48 -24.30 -20.87
C GLY A 511 -6.23 -23.25 -19.77
N TYR A 512 -7.03 -22.19 -19.72
CA TYR A 512 -6.96 -21.14 -18.69
C TYR A 512 -5.52 -20.57 -18.56
N GLU A 513 -4.99 -20.47 -17.34
CA GLU A 513 -3.67 -19.92 -17.04
C GLU A 513 -2.52 -20.80 -17.53
N GLY A 514 -2.76 -22.11 -17.72
CA GLY A 514 -1.80 -23.03 -18.32
C GLY A 514 -1.72 -22.92 -19.85
N GLY A 515 -2.61 -22.14 -20.46
CA GLY A 515 -2.67 -21.89 -21.89
C GLY A 515 -1.77 -20.76 -22.37
N GLY A 516 -1.81 -20.49 -23.68
CA GLY A 516 -1.00 -19.44 -24.31
C GLY A 516 -1.40 -18.01 -23.92
N LEU A 517 -2.56 -17.81 -23.27
CA LEU A 517 -2.99 -16.51 -22.77
C LEU A 517 -2.44 -16.15 -21.38
N GLY A 518 -2.12 -17.13 -20.54
CA GLY A 518 -1.71 -16.87 -19.15
C GLY A 518 -2.81 -16.22 -18.31
N TYR A 519 -2.42 -15.37 -17.34
CA TYR A 519 -3.31 -14.69 -16.40
C TYR A 519 -3.91 -13.39 -16.97
N PRO A 520 -5.08 -12.94 -16.47
CA PRO A 520 -5.61 -11.61 -16.78
C PRO A 520 -4.70 -10.52 -16.23
N THR A 521 -4.58 -9.39 -16.93
CA THR A 521 -3.73 -8.23 -16.54
C THR A 521 -4.51 -6.96 -16.28
N GLY A 522 -5.84 -6.99 -16.45
CA GLY A 522 -6.74 -5.88 -16.23
C GLY A 522 -8.22 -6.31 -16.24
N PRO A 523 -9.15 -5.38 -15.95
CA PRO A 523 -10.57 -5.65 -16.01
C PRO A 523 -11.05 -5.75 -17.47
N ALA A 524 -12.21 -6.36 -17.69
CA ALA A 524 -12.90 -6.27 -18.98
C ALA A 524 -13.38 -4.84 -19.20
N LYS A 525 -12.99 -4.22 -20.33
CA LYS A 525 -13.34 -2.84 -20.69
C LYS A 525 -14.23 -2.82 -21.94
N ASP A 526 -15.01 -1.75 -22.09
CA ASP A 526 -15.79 -1.52 -23.30
C ASP A 526 -14.90 -1.49 -24.55
N PHE A 527 -15.31 -2.23 -25.56
CA PHE A 527 -14.59 -2.34 -26.82
C PHE A 527 -15.59 -2.47 -27.96
N ASN A 528 -15.81 -1.40 -28.74
CA ASN A 528 -16.68 -1.40 -29.93
C ASN A 528 -18.10 -1.99 -29.71
N GLY A 529 -18.72 -1.71 -28.56
CA GLY A 529 -20.05 -2.22 -28.20
C GLY A 529 -20.06 -3.65 -27.65
N GLY A 530 -18.89 -4.27 -27.48
CA GLY A 530 -18.67 -5.48 -26.70
C GLY A 530 -17.69 -5.21 -25.55
N LEU A 531 -17.02 -6.26 -25.07
CA LEU A 531 -15.96 -6.16 -24.06
C LEU A 531 -14.65 -6.75 -24.59
N ALA A 532 -13.53 -6.20 -24.14
CA ALA A 532 -12.22 -6.80 -24.30
C ALA A 532 -11.50 -6.81 -22.94
N GLN A 533 -10.93 -7.96 -22.59
CA GLN A 533 -10.11 -8.13 -21.40
C GLN A 533 -8.73 -8.59 -21.81
N GLU A 534 -7.71 -7.93 -21.26
CA GLU A 534 -6.30 -8.22 -21.53
C GLU A 534 -5.78 -9.34 -20.63
N PHE A 535 -4.96 -10.19 -21.24
CA PHE A 535 -4.23 -11.29 -20.62
C PHE A 535 -2.77 -11.23 -21.05
N GLN A 536 -1.87 -11.88 -20.31
CA GLN A 536 -0.42 -11.86 -20.59
C GLN A 536 -0.06 -12.19 -22.06
N GLY A 537 -0.81 -13.10 -22.68
CA GLY A 537 -0.56 -13.56 -24.05
C GLY A 537 -1.56 -13.09 -25.12
N GLY A 538 -2.47 -12.17 -24.80
CA GLY A 538 -3.49 -11.69 -25.74
C GLY A 538 -4.75 -11.15 -25.06
N TYR A 539 -5.91 -11.38 -25.68
CA TYR A 539 -7.19 -10.86 -25.18
C TYR A 539 -8.30 -11.88 -25.26
N VAL A 540 -9.25 -11.78 -24.34
CA VAL A 540 -10.58 -12.40 -24.43
C VAL A 540 -11.58 -11.31 -24.75
N LEU A 541 -12.45 -11.54 -25.73
CA LEU A 541 -13.45 -10.57 -26.20
C LEU A 541 -14.85 -11.15 -26.08
N ARG A 542 -15.79 -10.32 -25.59
CA ARG A 542 -17.23 -10.55 -25.70
C ARG A 542 -17.78 -9.71 -26.84
N THR A 543 -18.46 -10.33 -27.79
CA THR A 543 -19.14 -9.63 -28.90
C THR A 543 -20.43 -8.93 -28.42
N PRO A 544 -20.98 -7.98 -29.19
CA PRO A 544 -22.28 -7.37 -28.90
C PRO A 544 -23.44 -8.38 -28.86
N GLN A 545 -23.24 -9.58 -29.43
CA GLN A 545 -24.19 -10.69 -29.41
C GLN A 545 -23.96 -11.66 -28.23
N ASN A 546 -23.16 -11.26 -27.22
CA ASN A 546 -22.81 -12.06 -26.04
C ASN A 546 -22.14 -13.40 -26.37
N GLN A 547 -21.31 -13.42 -27.41
CA GLN A 547 -20.42 -14.56 -27.70
C GLN A 547 -19.01 -14.21 -27.25
N ALA A 548 -18.27 -15.16 -26.67
CA ALA A 548 -16.92 -14.93 -26.19
C ALA A 548 -15.88 -15.73 -26.98
N TYR A 549 -14.84 -15.06 -27.41
CA TYR A 549 -13.71 -15.63 -28.16
C TYR A 549 -12.40 -15.04 -27.66
N TRP A 550 -11.29 -15.74 -27.89
CA TRP A 550 -9.97 -15.23 -27.57
C TRP A 550 -9.08 -15.05 -28.79
N VAL A 551 -8.18 -14.08 -28.70
CA VAL A 551 -7.11 -13.80 -29.67
C VAL A 551 -5.78 -13.87 -28.92
N ARG A 552 -4.73 -14.47 -29.50
CA ARG A 552 -3.43 -14.61 -28.82
C ARG A 552 -2.22 -14.34 -29.72
N GLY A 553 -1.06 -14.14 -29.10
CA GLY A 553 0.23 -14.05 -29.79
C GLY A 553 0.26 -13.02 -30.92
N ALA A 554 0.88 -13.39 -32.04
CA ALA A 554 1.05 -12.49 -33.18
C ALA A 554 -0.27 -12.07 -33.86
N ILE A 555 -1.27 -12.95 -33.88
CA ILE A 555 -2.61 -12.62 -34.39
C ILE A 555 -3.27 -11.57 -33.50
N SER A 556 -3.18 -11.71 -32.18
CA SER A 556 -3.65 -10.70 -31.22
C SER A 556 -2.95 -9.37 -31.41
N ALA A 557 -1.62 -9.37 -31.51
CA ALA A 557 -0.85 -8.14 -31.72
C ALA A 557 -1.31 -7.40 -32.98
N LYS A 558 -1.53 -8.15 -34.07
CA LYS A 558 -2.06 -7.58 -35.32
C LYS A 558 -3.47 -7.02 -35.16
N TYR A 559 -4.36 -7.77 -34.51
CA TYR A 559 -5.75 -7.37 -34.33
C TYR A 559 -5.91 -6.08 -33.52
N MET A 560 -5.03 -5.87 -32.54
CA MET A 560 -5.01 -4.67 -31.69
C MET A 560 -4.25 -3.48 -32.29
N GLU A 561 -3.69 -3.60 -33.49
CA GLU A 561 -3.18 -2.44 -34.22
C GLU A 561 -4.32 -1.45 -34.55
N SER A 562 -4.00 -0.16 -34.55
CA SER A 562 -4.97 0.90 -34.79
C SER A 562 -5.75 0.69 -36.10
N GLY A 563 -7.08 0.65 -36.01
CA GLY A 563 -7.98 0.49 -37.16
C GLY A 563 -8.20 -0.95 -37.65
N VAL A 564 -7.42 -1.94 -37.21
CA VAL A 564 -7.58 -3.33 -37.66
C VAL A 564 -8.87 -3.94 -37.13
N ALA A 565 -9.15 -3.83 -35.83
CA ALA A 565 -10.41 -4.31 -35.24
C ALA A 565 -11.64 -3.64 -35.86
N ALA A 566 -11.57 -2.34 -36.18
CA ALA A 566 -12.65 -1.63 -36.85
C ALA A 566 -12.89 -2.16 -38.28
N THR A 567 -11.84 -2.62 -38.95
CA THR A 567 -11.91 -3.17 -40.30
C THR A 567 -12.47 -4.60 -40.29
N LEU A 568 -11.93 -5.46 -39.43
CA LEU A 568 -12.27 -6.89 -39.40
C LEU A 568 -13.56 -7.20 -38.62
N GLY A 569 -13.96 -6.32 -37.69
CA GLY A 569 -15.01 -6.62 -36.73
C GLY A 569 -14.57 -7.66 -35.70
N PHE A 570 -15.52 -8.16 -34.92
CA PHE A 570 -15.24 -9.14 -33.86
C PHE A 570 -14.85 -10.52 -34.42
N PRO A 571 -14.10 -11.33 -33.65
CA PRO A 571 -13.86 -12.73 -33.96
C PRO A 571 -15.17 -13.51 -34.08
N THR A 572 -15.21 -14.48 -34.99
CA THR A 572 -16.32 -15.44 -35.13
C THR A 572 -15.93 -16.84 -34.65
N GLY A 573 -14.67 -17.01 -34.25
CA GLY A 573 -14.09 -18.23 -33.72
C GLY A 573 -12.73 -17.96 -33.08
N ASN A 574 -12.23 -18.92 -32.32
CA ASN A 574 -10.89 -18.88 -31.75
C ASN A 574 -9.82 -19.19 -32.82
N GLU A 575 -8.56 -18.89 -32.53
CA GLU A 575 -7.43 -19.25 -33.38
C GLU A 575 -7.38 -20.76 -33.66
N ARG A 576 -7.11 -21.12 -34.92
CA ARG A 576 -6.94 -22.50 -35.35
C ARG A 576 -5.53 -22.71 -35.86
N LEU A 577 -4.86 -23.72 -35.32
CA LEU A 577 -3.58 -24.17 -35.84
C LEU A 577 -3.78 -24.94 -37.15
N ILE A 578 -2.96 -24.63 -38.14
CA ILE A 578 -2.96 -25.25 -39.47
C ILE A 578 -1.52 -25.57 -39.88
N PRO A 579 -1.28 -26.48 -40.84
CA PRO A 579 0.08 -26.81 -41.26
C PRO A 579 0.86 -25.56 -41.69
N GLY A 580 1.96 -25.26 -40.99
CA GLY A 580 2.83 -24.10 -41.26
C GLY A 580 2.52 -22.83 -40.46
N GLY A 581 1.43 -22.77 -39.69
CA GLY A 581 1.08 -21.56 -38.93
C GLY A 581 -0.27 -21.62 -38.24
N ALA A 582 -0.97 -20.48 -38.21
CA ALA A 582 -2.27 -20.34 -37.59
C ALA A 582 -3.12 -19.31 -38.33
N PHE A 583 -4.43 -19.37 -38.13
CA PHE A 583 -5.30 -18.28 -38.55
C PHE A 583 -6.52 -18.13 -37.64
N GLN A 584 -7.16 -16.97 -37.73
CA GLN A 584 -8.38 -16.69 -37.01
C GLN A 584 -9.39 -15.97 -37.91
N GLU A 585 -10.67 -16.30 -37.71
CA GLU A 585 -11.79 -15.77 -38.47
C GLU A 585 -12.46 -14.63 -37.72
N PHE A 586 -12.77 -13.57 -38.45
CA PHE A 586 -13.48 -12.38 -38.00
C PHE A 586 -14.68 -12.14 -38.91
N THR A 587 -15.55 -11.22 -38.47
CA THR A 587 -16.81 -10.89 -39.15
C THR A 587 -16.57 -10.55 -40.62
N ASN A 588 -15.62 -9.66 -40.90
CA ASN A 588 -15.36 -9.12 -42.25
C ASN A 588 -14.12 -9.72 -42.93
N GLY A 589 -13.38 -10.63 -42.30
CA GLY A 589 -12.11 -11.12 -42.83
C GLY A 589 -11.44 -12.13 -41.92
N ASN A 590 -10.22 -12.52 -42.27
CA ASN A 590 -9.39 -13.45 -41.52
C ASN A 590 -8.00 -12.83 -41.27
N ILE A 591 -7.33 -13.21 -40.19
CA ILE A 591 -5.89 -12.96 -39.99
C ILE A 591 -5.17 -14.30 -40.10
N TYR A 592 -4.16 -14.37 -40.98
CA TYR A 592 -3.28 -15.52 -41.13
C TYR A 592 -1.88 -15.18 -40.60
N TRP A 593 -1.24 -16.14 -39.94
CA TRP A 593 0.11 -16.01 -39.43
C TRP A 593 0.96 -17.24 -39.73
N SER A 594 2.19 -17.02 -40.17
CA SER A 594 3.26 -18.03 -40.19
C SER A 594 4.56 -17.42 -39.66
N ALA A 595 5.51 -18.28 -39.27
CA ALA A 595 6.82 -17.82 -38.79
C ALA A 595 7.61 -17.02 -39.84
N SER A 596 7.41 -17.29 -41.14
CA SER A 596 8.14 -16.62 -42.22
C SER A 596 7.45 -15.36 -42.74
N THR A 597 6.13 -15.23 -42.57
CA THR A 597 5.37 -14.11 -43.12
C THR A 597 4.89 -13.11 -42.08
N GLY A 598 4.79 -13.49 -40.81
CA GLY A 598 4.10 -12.66 -39.82
C GLY A 598 2.58 -12.70 -39.99
N ALA A 599 1.88 -11.87 -39.22
CA ALA A 599 0.41 -11.85 -39.14
C ALA A 599 -0.16 -10.79 -40.09
N HIS A 600 -1.01 -11.22 -41.02
CA HIS A 600 -1.60 -10.35 -42.04
C HIS A 600 -3.08 -10.63 -42.21
N TYR A 601 -3.86 -9.55 -42.42
CA TYR A 601 -5.30 -9.69 -42.62
C TYR A 601 -5.70 -9.71 -44.10
N ILE A 602 -6.74 -10.47 -44.40
CA ILE A 602 -7.41 -10.54 -45.69
C ILE A 602 -8.92 -10.40 -45.48
N LEU A 603 -9.59 -9.58 -46.29
CA LEU A 603 -11.01 -9.29 -46.17
C LEU A 603 -11.83 -10.28 -46.99
N ARG A 604 -13.04 -10.60 -46.52
CA ARG A 604 -14.00 -11.40 -47.29
C ARG A 604 -14.39 -10.63 -48.56
N GLY A 605 -14.36 -11.32 -49.69
CA GLY A 605 -14.66 -10.72 -51.00
C GLY A 605 -13.95 -11.47 -52.13
N GLY A 606 -13.93 -10.86 -53.32
CA GLY A 606 -13.47 -11.52 -54.54
C GLY A 606 -12.01 -11.99 -54.49
N ILE A 607 -11.13 -11.25 -53.82
CA ILE A 607 -9.72 -11.66 -53.62
C ILE A 607 -9.63 -12.93 -52.76
N PHE A 608 -10.37 -12.98 -51.65
CA PHE A 608 -10.41 -14.13 -50.75
C PHE A 608 -10.97 -15.38 -51.44
N ASP A 609 -12.05 -15.23 -52.21
CA ASP A 609 -12.66 -16.34 -52.95
C ASP A 609 -11.72 -16.87 -54.05
N ALA A 610 -11.01 -15.99 -54.75
CA ALA A 610 -10.02 -16.37 -55.76
C ALA A 610 -8.83 -17.11 -55.16
N TRP A 611 -8.30 -16.62 -54.02
CA TRP A 611 -7.26 -17.32 -53.27
C TRP A 611 -7.74 -18.69 -52.76
N GLY A 612 -8.98 -18.76 -52.28
CA GLY A 612 -9.63 -19.99 -51.85
C GLY A 612 -9.78 -21.04 -52.94
N ALA A 613 -10.13 -20.62 -54.16
CA ALA A 613 -10.19 -21.52 -55.32
C ALA A 613 -8.83 -22.15 -55.69
N LYS A 614 -7.72 -21.61 -55.17
CA LYS A 614 -6.35 -22.15 -55.32
C LYS A 614 -5.84 -22.88 -54.08
N GLY A 615 -6.69 -23.12 -53.08
CA GLY A 615 -6.33 -23.86 -51.87
C GLY A 615 -5.82 -23.01 -50.71
N TYR A 616 -6.11 -21.70 -50.70
CA TYR A 616 -5.70 -20.76 -49.64
C TYR A 616 -4.19 -20.84 -49.33
N GLU A 617 -3.80 -20.88 -48.06
CA GLU A 617 -2.41 -20.85 -47.60
C GLU A 617 -1.65 -22.16 -47.83
N GLN A 618 -2.38 -23.26 -48.05
CA GLN A 618 -1.82 -24.55 -48.47
C GLN A 618 -1.69 -24.65 -50.00
N GLY A 619 -2.17 -23.63 -50.70
CA GLY A 619 -2.28 -23.57 -52.14
C GLY A 619 -1.05 -22.99 -52.82
N GLU A 620 -1.20 -22.76 -54.12
CA GLU A 620 -0.11 -22.32 -55.00
C GLU A 620 0.44 -20.93 -54.63
N TYR A 621 -0.36 -20.05 -54.00
CA TYR A 621 0.06 -18.71 -53.57
C TYR A 621 0.81 -18.70 -52.24
N GLY A 622 0.58 -19.70 -51.38
CA GLY A 622 1.10 -19.74 -50.01
C GLY A 622 0.47 -18.69 -49.09
N TRP A 623 1.22 -18.31 -48.06
CA TRP A 623 0.77 -17.42 -46.99
C TRP A 623 0.74 -15.93 -47.41
N PRO A 624 -0.18 -15.11 -46.87
CA PRO A 624 -0.15 -13.66 -47.07
C PRO A 624 1.13 -13.04 -46.48
N THR A 625 1.73 -12.09 -47.21
CA THR A 625 2.95 -11.34 -46.82
C THR A 625 2.70 -9.85 -46.64
N THR A 626 1.49 -9.38 -46.95
CA THR A 626 1.02 -8.03 -46.69
C THR A 626 -0.44 -8.09 -46.23
N ASP A 627 -0.92 -7.03 -45.60
CA ASP A 627 -2.36 -6.84 -45.42
C ASP A 627 -3.04 -6.55 -46.77
N GLN A 628 -4.33 -6.89 -46.89
CA GLN A 628 -5.14 -6.43 -48.01
C GLN A 628 -5.31 -4.91 -47.95
N ALA A 629 -4.84 -4.22 -48.98
CA ALA A 629 -4.84 -2.76 -49.05
C ALA A 629 -5.65 -2.25 -50.24
N ARG A 630 -6.28 -1.08 -50.07
CA ARG A 630 -6.91 -0.35 -51.18
C ARG A 630 -5.86 0.28 -52.09
N ILE A 631 -6.12 0.22 -53.39
CA ILE A 631 -5.35 0.87 -54.46
C ILE A 631 -6.25 1.85 -55.23
N ALA A 632 -5.64 2.64 -56.14
CA ALA A 632 -6.34 3.68 -56.89
C ALA A 632 -7.60 3.16 -57.61
N ALA A 633 -8.58 4.04 -57.82
CA ALA A 633 -9.87 3.74 -58.45
C ALA A 633 -10.72 2.66 -57.74
N GLY A 634 -10.53 2.48 -56.42
CA GLY A 634 -11.34 1.55 -55.62
C GLY A 634 -10.96 0.09 -55.80
N GLY A 635 -9.77 -0.19 -56.34
CA GLY A 635 -9.24 -1.55 -56.38
C GLY A 635 -8.66 -1.98 -55.03
N GLU A 636 -8.36 -3.27 -54.91
CA GLU A 636 -7.73 -3.87 -53.73
C GLU A 636 -6.59 -4.80 -54.16
N THR A 637 -5.57 -4.96 -53.31
CA THR A 637 -4.41 -5.81 -53.58
C THR A 637 -3.97 -6.51 -52.30
N ILE A 638 -3.46 -7.73 -52.45
CA ILE A 638 -2.72 -8.42 -51.38
C ILE A 638 -1.60 -9.26 -52.00
N THR A 639 -0.47 -9.31 -51.31
CA THR A 639 0.71 -10.09 -51.71
C THR A 639 0.78 -11.37 -50.88
N PHE A 640 1.17 -12.46 -51.52
CA PHE A 640 1.43 -13.76 -50.92
C PHE A 640 2.89 -14.18 -51.19
N GLN A 641 3.33 -15.28 -50.58
CA GLN A 641 4.69 -15.82 -50.77
C GLN A 641 5.05 -16.03 -52.25
N ASN A 642 4.11 -16.54 -53.04
CA ASN A 642 4.36 -16.95 -54.43
C ASN A 642 3.48 -16.20 -55.45
N GLY A 643 3.03 -14.98 -55.12
CA GLY A 643 2.26 -14.17 -56.06
C GLY A 643 1.49 -13.01 -55.43
N THR A 644 0.63 -12.37 -56.23
CA THR A 644 -0.22 -11.24 -55.84
C THR A 644 -1.58 -11.41 -56.48
N ILE A 645 -2.64 -11.13 -55.72
CA ILE A 645 -4.01 -11.08 -56.25
C ILE A 645 -4.53 -9.65 -56.08
N ARG A 646 -5.12 -9.12 -57.16
CA ARG A 646 -5.74 -7.80 -57.19
C ARG A 646 -7.19 -7.88 -57.62
N GLN A 647 -7.99 -6.94 -57.16
CA GLN A 647 -9.30 -6.67 -57.72
C GLN A 647 -9.32 -5.24 -58.24
N VAL A 648 -9.44 -5.06 -59.55
CA VAL A 648 -9.46 -3.73 -60.20
C VAL A 648 -10.69 -3.64 -61.09
N ASN A 649 -11.48 -2.57 -60.94
CA ASN A 649 -12.74 -2.38 -61.68
C ASN A 649 -13.67 -3.61 -61.62
N GLY A 650 -13.72 -4.29 -60.48
CA GLY A 650 -14.53 -5.50 -60.27
C GLY A 650 -13.99 -6.79 -60.89
N ARG A 651 -12.79 -6.79 -61.50
CA ARG A 651 -12.16 -7.97 -62.07
C ARG A 651 -11.01 -8.45 -61.19
N ILE A 652 -10.91 -9.77 -61.02
CA ILE A 652 -9.79 -10.40 -60.33
C ILE A 652 -8.62 -10.55 -61.30
N GLU A 653 -7.45 -10.11 -60.87
CA GLU A 653 -6.18 -10.22 -61.56
C GLU A 653 -5.22 -11.05 -60.71
N GLU A 654 -4.77 -12.17 -61.26
CA GLU A 654 -3.89 -13.16 -60.62
C GLU A 654 -2.50 -13.07 -61.24
N SER A 655 -1.47 -12.76 -60.45
CA SER A 655 -0.06 -12.67 -60.89
C SER A 655 0.82 -13.55 -60.01
N ARG A 656 1.71 -14.35 -60.60
CA ARG A 656 2.67 -15.19 -59.89
C ARG A 656 4.08 -14.96 -60.37
#